data_AF-C1DAX1-F1
#
_entry.id   AF-C1DAX1-F1
#
_cell.length_a   1.000
_cell.length_b   1.000
_cell.length_c   1.000
_cell.angle_alpha   90.00
_cell.angle_beta   90.00
_cell.angle_gamma   90.00
#
_symmetry.space_group_name_H-M   'P 1'
#
loop_
_entity.id
_entity.type
_entity.pdbx_description
1 polymer ?
#
loop_
_entity_poly.entity_id
_entity_poly.type
_entity_poly.pdbx_seq_one_letter_code
_entity_poly.pdbx_strand_id
1 'polypeptide(L)'
;MSDLHDTQADWLAPAAIEAALADAVADPVRVQEILARARELKGLDFADVAALTLIDSAELCEALFATAREVKEAIYGRRMVLFAPLYISNLCKNECSYCAFRRSNKDIQRHALDMDAIRHEARQLIDQGQKRVLLVAGEGYPAARGGFRYVLDAIEAVYSVTHAHGNIRRLNVNVAPLELAQFHDLKAAEIGTYQLFQETYHRAAYARVHLGGQKTDFDWRCSAMDRAMLAGIDDVGLGVLFGLHDWRFELLSLMQHAAHLEDRFGVGPHTISVPRIEPAEGAPLSEAPPAGVSDLDFKKIIAILRLAVPYTGLILSTRESAAMRREACALGVSQISAGSRTNPGGYGADEDSTGQFQLGDHRSLEEVVAELAASGYVPSFCTACYRAGRTGKDFMDLAKPGADQAQVRSQCRDHPPGIPVRLRQPGHAAGRLAGHCRSTGRHGAENAPQRRKNARHDPRRPARHLLLRRTMLTTPRGVMPHIGLFGCRNAGKSSWFNALTGQERAIVSARPGSTTDPVEKAYELLPFGPVLFVDTAGLDDEGELGMLRVQKTRAVLARVDLVVLLVSPGGLRDEDRVVLREARARGVPYLVLVNHCDVERPAHDVLAALQQEAGRCLTVSSLSDDDVAEVRQALLALLQPPAGEPVPVLVGDLLAPQDLVLLVVPIDISAPKGRLILPQVMTLREVLDRDACALVVKEQDYAARLARLDVPPALVVCDSQVVQPVVQQTPDTVPLTTFSILMSRFKGDMVQLAQGAGCIRRLLPGDRVLIAEACSHHAQDDDIGRVKIPRLLSRAANGPLEVDVVAGRDFPDDLSGYQLVVQCGGCMVTRQDMLARQRQAARQGVPVTNYGMAISVAQGVIERTLACFPAALEAYRQAGRQH
;
A
#
# COMPACT_ATOMS: atom_id res chain seq x y z
N MET A 1 38.01 -25.98 6.56
CA MET A 1 37.70 -26.65 7.85
C MET A 1 36.65 -25.88 8.67
N SER A 2 35.96 -24.87 8.12
CA SER A 2 34.89 -24.13 8.82
C SER A 2 33.45 -24.53 8.43
N ASP A 3 33.24 -25.39 7.43
CA ASP A 3 31.90 -25.66 6.88
C ASP A 3 31.08 -26.73 7.64
N LEU A 4 31.66 -27.44 8.62
CA LEU A 4 30.96 -28.51 9.32
C LEU A 4 29.95 -28.01 10.37
N HIS A 5 30.13 -26.79 10.89
CA HIS A 5 29.20 -26.20 11.88
C HIS A 5 27.81 -25.90 11.28
N ASP A 6 27.68 -25.80 9.95
CA ASP A 6 26.43 -25.42 9.28
C ASP A 6 25.55 -26.60 8.86
N THR A 7 25.88 -27.79 9.37
CA THR A 7 25.13 -29.03 9.12
C THR A 7 24.57 -29.67 10.38
N GLN A 8 24.86 -29.12 11.57
CA GLN A 8 24.41 -29.66 12.86
C GLN A 8 23.36 -28.74 13.51
N ALA A 9 22.37 -29.33 14.17
CA ALA A 9 21.33 -28.60 14.90
C ALA A 9 21.59 -28.60 16.41
N ASP A 10 22.79 -28.16 16.82
CA ASP A 10 23.23 -28.14 18.22
C ASP A 10 22.49 -27.11 19.08
N TRP A 11 21.87 -26.12 18.45
CA TRP A 11 21.03 -25.11 19.09
C TRP A 11 19.69 -25.67 19.60
N LEU A 12 19.25 -26.83 19.08
CA LEU A 12 18.03 -27.47 19.53
C LEU A 12 18.32 -28.21 20.84
N ALA A 13 17.63 -27.83 21.91
CA ALA A 13 17.78 -28.39 23.24
C ALA A 13 16.52 -29.15 23.70
N PRO A 14 16.34 -30.43 23.29
CA PRO A 14 15.17 -31.24 23.67
C PRO A 14 14.96 -31.36 25.17
N ALA A 15 16.04 -31.54 25.95
CA ALA A 15 15.96 -31.67 27.40
C ALA A 15 15.41 -30.40 28.07
N ALA A 16 15.72 -29.21 27.52
CA ALA A 16 15.18 -27.96 28.01
C ALA A 16 13.68 -27.82 27.68
N ILE A 17 13.24 -28.34 26.53
CA ILE A 17 11.82 -28.39 26.14
C ILE A 17 11.05 -29.31 27.08
N GLU A 18 11.55 -30.51 27.32
CA GLU A 18 10.94 -31.48 28.23
C GLU A 18 10.87 -30.94 29.66
N ALA A 19 11.94 -30.31 30.15
CA ALA A 19 11.95 -29.67 31.45
C ALA A 19 10.92 -28.54 31.54
N ALA A 20 10.85 -27.64 30.55
CA ALA A 20 9.89 -26.56 30.55
C ALA A 20 8.43 -27.05 30.48
N LEU A 21 8.16 -28.14 29.76
CA LEU A 21 6.83 -28.75 29.75
C LEU A 21 6.49 -29.44 31.07
N ALA A 22 7.47 -30.06 31.74
CA ALA A 22 7.28 -30.70 33.04
C ALA A 22 7.06 -29.69 34.17
N ASP A 23 7.77 -28.55 34.12
CA ASP A 23 7.72 -27.50 35.15
C ASP A 23 6.59 -26.48 34.90
N ALA A 24 6.00 -26.47 33.71
CA ALA A 24 4.94 -25.52 33.36
C ALA A 24 3.65 -25.80 34.15
N VAL A 25 3.02 -24.73 34.62
CA VAL A 25 1.74 -24.77 35.32
C VAL A 25 0.81 -23.74 34.67
N ALA A 26 -0.38 -24.18 34.26
CA ALA A 26 -1.44 -23.31 33.75
C ALA A 26 -2.20 -22.63 34.91
N ASP A 27 -1.48 -21.87 35.74
CA ASP A 27 -2.10 -21.06 36.78
C ASP A 27 -2.90 -19.90 36.14
N PRO A 28 -4.20 -19.72 36.46
CA PRO A 28 -5.03 -18.70 35.82
C PRO A 28 -4.47 -17.27 35.94
N VAL A 29 -3.87 -16.92 37.09
CA VAL A 29 -3.29 -15.59 37.29
C VAL A 29 -2.08 -15.40 36.38
N ARG A 30 -1.16 -16.37 36.38
CA ARG A 30 0.00 -16.37 35.47
C ARG A 30 -0.42 -16.32 34.00
N VAL A 31 -1.42 -17.09 33.59
CA VAL A 31 -1.92 -17.06 32.21
C VAL A 31 -2.42 -15.66 31.84
N GLN A 32 -3.19 -15.01 32.71
CA GLN A 32 -3.66 -13.64 32.44
C GLN A 32 -2.50 -12.64 32.34
N GLU A 33 -1.46 -12.77 33.17
CA GLU A 33 -0.24 -11.96 33.07
C GLU A 33 0.49 -12.17 31.73
N ILE A 34 0.61 -13.43 31.28
CA ILE A 34 1.19 -13.76 29.97
C ILE A 34 0.38 -13.12 28.84
N LEU A 35 -0.95 -13.23 28.89
CA LEU A 35 -1.84 -12.63 27.89
C LEU A 35 -1.78 -11.10 27.92
N ALA A 36 -1.57 -10.47 29.08
CA ALA A 36 -1.32 -9.03 29.18
C ALA A 36 0.00 -8.64 28.53
N ARG A 37 1.09 -9.38 28.78
CA ARG A 37 2.39 -9.16 28.12
C ARG A 37 2.31 -9.35 26.61
N ALA A 38 1.57 -10.35 26.14
CA ALA A 38 1.41 -10.62 24.70
C ALA A 38 0.80 -9.42 23.95
N ARG A 39 -0.06 -8.62 24.60
CA ARG A 39 -0.66 -7.40 24.02
C ARG A 39 0.35 -6.28 23.81
N GLU A 40 1.53 -6.35 24.42
CA GLU A 40 2.62 -5.40 24.16
C GLU A 40 3.30 -5.63 22.80
N LEU A 41 2.98 -6.73 22.09
CA LEU A 41 3.50 -7.05 20.76
C LEU A 41 5.02 -7.22 20.70
N LYS A 42 5.63 -7.70 21.79
CA LYS A 42 7.08 -7.96 21.92
C LYS A 42 7.46 -9.44 21.78
N GLY A 43 6.47 -10.31 21.57
CA GLY A 43 6.64 -11.76 21.60
C GLY A 43 6.56 -12.32 23.01
N LEU A 44 6.60 -13.65 23.11
CA LEU A 44 6.58 -14.38 24.37
C LEU A 44 7.84 -15.24 24.48
N ASP A 45 8.32 -15.41 25.70
CA ASP A 45 9.44 -16.29 25.96
C ASP A 45 9.04 -17.76 26.01
N PHE A 46 10.05 -18.60 26.17
CA PHE A 46 9.93 -20.04 26.18
C PHE A 46 9.03 -20.59 27.30
N ALA A 47 9.10 -19.99 28.50
CA ALA A 47 8.32 -20.45 29.66
C ALA A 47 6.86 -20.01 29.56
N ASP A 48 6.61 -18.83 29.01
CA ASP A 48 5.28 -18.31 28.74
C ASP A 48 4.54 -19.20 27.74
N VAL A 49 5.20 -19.56 26.65
CA VAL A 49 4.65 -20.45 25.63
C VAL A 49 4.32 -21.84 26.21
N ALA A 50 5.22 -22.41 27.03
CA ALA A 50 4.97 -23.70 27.68
C ALA A 50 3.71 -23.66 28.56
N ALA A 51 3.55 -22.61 29.37
CA ALA A 51 2.36 -22.43 30.22
C ALA A 51 1.06 -22.31 29.39
N LEU A 52 1.06 -21.56 28.29
CA LEU A 52 -0.12 -21.42 27.42
C LEU A 52 -0.52 -22.76 26.76
N THR A 53 0.43 -23.66 26.50
CA THR A 53 0.12 -24.95 25.89
C THR A 53 -0.72 -25.86 26.79
N LEU A 54 -0.62 -25.67 28.10
CA LEU A 54 -1.31 -26.46 29.12
C LEU A 54 -2.72 -25.96 29.45
N ILE A 55 -3.17 -24.85 28.86
CA ILE A 55 -4.53 -24.33 29.07
C ILE A 55 -5.58 -25.37 28.64
N ASP A 56 -6.49 -25.71 29.53
CA ASP A 56 -7.57 -26.68 29.29
C ASP A 56 -8.97 -26.10 29.57
N SER A 57 -9.07 -25.11 30.46
CA SER A 57 -10.36 -24.50 30.80
C SER A 57 -10.93 -23.67 29.64
N ALA A 58 -12.25 -23.74 29.46
CA ALA A 58 -12.95 -23.02 28.40
C ALA A 58 -12.77 -21.50 28.52
N GLU A 59 -12.75 -20.98 29.76
CA GLU A 59 -12.57 -19.56 30.04
C GLU A 59 -11.17 -19.07 29.62
N LEU A 60 -10.12 -19.81 30.00
CA LEU A 60 -8.75 -19.45 29.61
C LEU A 60 -8.51 -19.67 28.11
N CYS A 61 -9.15 -20.67 27.49
CA CYS A 61 -9.13 -20.84 26.04
C CYS A 61 -9.74 -19.62 25.33
N GLU A 62 -10.90 -19.13 25.77
CA GLU A 62 -11.52 -17.96 25.14
C GLU A 62 -10.68 -16.70 25.39
N ALA A 63 -10.07 -16.55 26.57
CA ALA A 63 -9.14 -15.45 26.84
C ALA A 63 -7.90 -15.48 25.91
N LEU A 64 -7.32 -16.67 25.70
CA LEU A 64 -6.24 -16.89 24.73
C LEU A 64 -6.67 -16.51 23.32
N PHE A 65 -7.85 -16.97 22.88
CA PHE A 65 -8.37 -16.70 21.55
C PHE A 65 -8.72 -15.22 21.33
N ALA A 66 -9.33 -14.57 22.32
CA ALA A 66 -9.61 -13.14 22.28
C ALA A 66 -8.32 -12.33 22.15
N THR A 67 -7.32 -12.63 22.97
CA THR A 67 -6.00 -11.97 22.93
C THR A 67 -5.33 -12.17 21.57
N ALA A 68 -5.40 -13.38 20.99
CA ALA A 68 -4.82 -13.65 19.69
C ALA A 68 -5.52 -12.89 18.55
N ARG A 69 -6.86 -12.76 18.60
CA ARG A 69 -7.62 -11.91 17.66
C ARG A 69 -7.18 -10.45 17.76
N GLU A 70 -7.03 -9.92 18.98
CA GLU A 70 -6.55 -8.55 19.22
C GLU A 70 -5.16 -8.32 18.62
N VAL A 71 -4.19 -9.20 18.92
CA VAL A 71 -2.81 -9.11 18.39
C VAL A 71 -2.77 -9.23 16.88
N LYS A 72 -3.54 -10.17 16.30
CA LYS A 72 -3.66 -10.32 14.85
C LYS A 72 -4.24 -9.06 14.20
N GLU A 73 -5.29 -8.49 14.76
CA GLU A 73 -5.93 -7.27 14.23
C GLU A 73 -5.04 -6.04 14.41
N ALA A 74 -4.28 -5.94 15.49
CA ALA A 74 -3.30 -4.89 15.68
C ALA A 74 -2.25 -4.90 14.57
N ILE A 75 -1.66 -6.06 14.26
CA ILE A 75 -0.51 -6.14 13.33
C ILE A 75 -0.95 -6.27 11.87
N TYR A 76 -1.82 -7.25 11.58
CA TYR A 76 -2.24 -7.60 10.22
C TYR A 76 -3.57 -6.97 9.83
N GLY A 77 -4.34 -6.48 10.80
CA GLY A 77 -5.71 -6.04 10.60
C GLY A 77 -6.58 -7.15 10.02
N ARG A 78 -7.54 -6.73 9.20
CA ARG A 78 -8.43 -7.60 8.44
C ARG A 78 -7.82 -8.11 7.12
N ARG A 79 -6.52 -7.88 6.87
CA ARG A 79 -5.88 -8.38 5.65
C ARG A 79 -5.72 -9.90 5.69
N MET A 80 -5.97 -10.52 4.55
CA MET A 80 -5.64 -11.93 4.32
C MET A 80 -4.90 -12.08 3.00
N VAL A 81 -3.65 -12.54 3.04
CA VAL A 81 -2.84 -12.75 1.82
C VAL A 81 -3.22 -14.06 1.15
N LEU A 82 -3.44 -14.05 -0.16
CA LEU A 82 -3.80 -15.22 -0.95
C LEU A 82 -2.64 -15.67 -1.84
N PHE A 83 -2.47 -16.98 -1.97
CA PHE A 83 -1.56 -17.63 -2.90
C PHE A 83 -2.14 -18.97 -3.39
N ALA A 84 -1.45 -19.63 -4.32
CA ALA A 84 -1.75 -21.00 -4.70
C ALA A 84 -0.45 -21.83 -4.80
N PRO A 85 -0.46 -23.11 -4.40
CA PRO A 85 0.66 -24.00 -4.67
C PRO A 85 0.68 -24.43 -6.14
N LEU A 86 1.87 -24.51 -6.74
CA LEU A 86 2.10 -25.07 -8.07
C LEU A 86 3.05 -26.26 -7.92
N TYR A 87 2.50 -27.47 -8.02
CA TYR A 87 3.29 -28.69 -7.99
C TYR A 87 3.91 -28.91 -9.36
N ILE A 88 5.24 -28.88 -9.45
CA ILE A 88 5.94 -29.11 -10.73
C ILE A 88 6.41 -30.55 -10.88
N SER A 89 6.48 -31.31 -9.80
CA SER A 89 6.91 -32.72 -9.81
C SER A 89 6.47 -33.46 -8.54
N ASN A 90 5.97 -34.68 -8.71
CA ASN A 90 5.71 -35.62 -7.62
C ASN A 90 6.76 -36.76 -7.55
N LEU A 91 7.86 -36.63 -8.28
CA LEU A 91 8.99 -37.54 -8.18
C LEU A 91 9.71 -37.30 -6.85
N CYS A 92 9.95 -38.36 -6.09
CA CYS A 92 10.64 -38.28 -4.81
C CYS A 92 11.49 -39.52 -4.60
N LYS A 93 12.68 -39.35 -4.01
CA LYS A 93 13.58 -40.45 -3.64
C LYS A 93 13.37 -40.93 -2.20
N ASN A 94 12.62 -40.18 -1.39
CA ASN A 94 12.45 -40.46 0.04
C ASN A 94 11.28 -41.40 0.35
N GLU A 95 11.34 -42.00 1.55
CA GLU A 95 10.30 -42.85 2.12
C GLU A 95 9.71 -42.21 3.39
N CYS A 96 8.80 -41.25 3.21
CA CYS A 96 8.05 -40.66 4.33
C CYS A 96 6.75 -41.45 4.53
N SER A 97 6.53 -42.01 5.72
CA SER A 97 5.36 -42.87 6.01
C SER A 97 4.00 -42.17 5.90
N TYR A 98 3.99 -40.84 5.95
CA TYR A 98 2.80 -39.97 5.92
C TYR A 98 2.51 -39.31 4.56
N CYS A 99 3.29 -39.58 3.51
CA CYS A 99 3.22 -38.82 2.26
C CYS A 99 2.87 -39.71 1.06
N ALA A 100 1.88 -39.32 0.26
CA ALA A 100 1.55 -40.04 -0.97
C ALA A 100 2.72 -40.13 -1.96
N PHE A 101 3.59 -39.10 -1.99
CA PHE A 101 4.71 -39.06 -2.94
C PHE A 101 5.91 -39.93 -2.53
N ARG A 102 5.86 -40.68 -1.42
CA ARG A 102 6.94 -41.59 -1.01
C ARG A 102 7.33 -42.55 -2.14
N ARG A 103 8.64 -42.84 -2.31
CA ARG A 103 9.18 -43.55 -3.49
C ARG A 103 8.55 -44.93 -3.77
N SER A 104 8.19 -45.65 -2.72
CA SER A 104 7.60 -46.99 -2.77
C SER A 104 6.14 -47.01 -3.15
N ASN A 105 5.42 -45.89 -3.05
CA ASN A 105 4.03 -45.80 -3.48
C ASN A 105 3.94 -45.90 -5.02
N LYS A 106 3.38 -47.01 -5.51
CA LYS A 106 3.17 -47.28 -6.94
C LYS A 106 1.74 -47.03 -7.40
N ASP A 107 0.86 -46.69 -6.46
CA ASP A 107 -0.57 -46.49 -6.72
C ASP A 107 -0.82 -45.12 -7.37
N ILE A 108 0.13 -44.19 -7.23
CA ILE A 108 0.06 -42.86 -7.86
C ILE A 108 0.87 -42.77 -9.16
N GLN A 109 0.34 -42.03 -10.13
CA GLN A 109 1.05 -41.73 -11.37
C GLN A 109 2.22 -40.75 -11.13
N ARG A 110 3.42 -41.11 -11.61
CA ARG A 110 4.62 -40.29 -11.46
C ARG A 110 4.79 -39.32 -12.63
N HIS A 111 4.91 -38.04 -12.31
CA HIS A 111 4.92 -36.97 -13.31
C HIS A 111 5.81 -35.79 -12.87
N ALA A 112 6.60 -35.29 -13.81
CA ALA A 112 7.33 -34.03 -13.72
C ALA A 112 7.03 -33.19 -14.97
N LEU A 113 6.40 -32.03 -14.77
CA LEU A 113 5.96 -31.15 -15.85
C LEU A 113 7.14 -30.68 -16.69
N ASP A 114 6.99 -30.58 -18.01
CA ASP A 114 7.95 -29.81 -18.81
C ASP A 114 7.73 -28.30 -18.67
N MET A 115 8.64 -27.50 -19.22
CA MET A 115 8.59 -26.04 -19.06
C MET A 115 7.36 -25.43 -19.73
N ASP A 116 6.83 -26.04 -20.80
CA ASP A 116 5.64 -25.55 -21.48
C ASP A 116 4.37 -25.85 -20.66
N ALA A 117 4.30 -27.03 -20.06
CA ALA A 117 3.26 -27.38 -19.09
C ALA A 117 3.33 -26.46 -17.85
N ILE A 118 4.52 -26.16 -17.33
CA ILE A 118 4.68 -25.21 -16.21
C ILE A 118 4.20 -23.81 -16.60
N ARG A 119 4.54 -23.32 -17.80
CA ARG A 119 4.02 -22.04 -18.31
C ARG A 119 2.49 -22.07 -18.46
N HIS A 120 1.94 -23.21 -18.89
CA HIS A 120 0.50 -23.39 -19.00
C HIS A 120 -0.18 -23.30 -17.63
N GLU A 121 0.30 -24.04 -16.63
CA GLU A 121 -0.22 -24.00 -15.26
C GLU A 121 -0.13 -22.59 -14.66
N ALA A 122 1.01 -21.91 -14.85
CA ALA A 122 1.20 -20.53 -14.41
C ALA A 122 0.20 -19.57 -15.07
N ARG A 123 -0.09 -19.76 -16.36
CA ARG A 123 -1.11 -18.99 -17.09
C ARG A 123 -2.50 -19.22 -16.51
N GLN A 124 -2.89 -20.47 -16.22
CA GLN A 124 -4.18 -20.77 -15.59
C GLN A 124 -4.32 -20.09 -14.23
N LEU A 125 -3.27 -20.13 -13.40
CA LEU A 125 -3.23 -19.45 -12.11
C LEU A 125 -3.38 -17.93 -12.28
N ILE A 126 -2.69 -17.32 -13.24
CA ILE A 126 -2.82 -15.89 -13.57
C ILE A 126 -4.25 -15.55 -14.00
N ASP A 127 -4.87 -16.39 -14.82
CA ASP A 127 -6.23 -16.22 -15.34
C ASP A 127 -7.30 -16.32 -14.25
N GLN A 128 -7.10 -17.20 -13.27
CA GLN A 128 -7.91 -17.24 -12.05
C GLN A 128 -7.72 -15.98 -11.19
N GLY A 129 -6.59 -15.29 -11.35
CA GLY A 129 -6.29 -14.02 -10.71
C GLY A 129 -5.14 -14.09 -9.70
N GLN A 130 -4.51 -15.24 -9.53
CA GLN A 130 -3.35 -15.38 -8.64
C GLN A 130 -2.20 -14.47 -9.06
N LYS A 131 -1.44 -14.03 -8.06
CA LYS A 131 -0.22 -13.22 -8.23
C LYS A 131 0.94 -13.71 -7.36
N ARG A 132 0.66 -14.66 -6.46
CA ARG A 132 1.62 -15.29 -5.55
C ARG A 132 1.49 -16.78 -5.70
N VAL A 133 2.60 -17.46 -5.96
CA VAL A 133 2.63 -18.91 -6.12
C VAL A 133 3.66 -19.49 -5.17
N LEU A 134 3.37 -20.69 -4.66
CA LEU A 134 4.33 -21.53 -3.96
C LEU A 134 4.69 -22.71 -4.88
N LEU A 135 5.89 -22.68 -5.45
CA LEU A 135 6.39 -23.78 -6.26
C LEU A 135 6.77 -24.96 -5.35
N VAL A 136 6.24 -26.15 -5.62
CA VAL A 136 6.43 -27.35 -4.81
C VAL A 136 6.97 -28.48 -5.70
N ALA A 137 7.99 -29.19 -5.21
CA ALA A 137 8.51 -30.39 -5.86
C ALA A 137 8.96 -31.45 -4.84
N GLY A 138 8.71 -32.72 -5.16
CA GLY A 138 9.35 -33.83 -4.45
C GLY A 138 10.88 -33.84 -4.65
N GLU A 139 11.60 -34.53 -3.75
CA GLU A 139 13.06 -34.66 -3.80
C GLU A 139 13.49 -35.72 -4.83
N GLY A 140 13.17 -35.47 -6.09
CA GLY A 140 13.35 -36.39 -7.20
C GLY A 140 13.52 -35.65 -8.52
N TYR A 141 14.39 -34.63 -8.56
CA TYR A 141 14.57 -33.80 -9.75
C TYR A 141 15.08 -34.64 -10.94
N PRO A 142 14.46 -34.54 -12.14
CA PRO A 142 14.84 -35.38 -13.27
C PRO A 142 16.29 -35.14 -13.72
N ALA A 143 17.14 -36.16 -13.62
CA ALA A 143 18.54 -36.07 -14.07
C ALA A 143 18.65 -35.73 -15.56
N ALA A 144 17.75 -36.30 -16.39
CA ALA A 144 17.64 -35.99 -17.82
C ALA A 144 17.30 -34.51 -18.12
N ARG A 145 16.88 -33.74 -17.12
CA ARG A 145 16.60 -32.29 -17.20
C ARG A 145 17.54 -31.48 -16.29
N GLY A 146 18.76 -31.97 -16.08
CA GLY A 146 19.80 -31.25 -15.34
C GLY A 146 19.68 -31.29 -13.81
N GLY A 147 18.88 -32.21 -13.25
CA GLY A 147 18.76 -32.35 -11.79
C GLY A 147 18.15 -31.10 -11.16
N PHE A 148 18.83 -30.47 -10.19
CA PHE A 148 18.32 -29.26 -9.54
C PHE A 148 18.09 -28.09 -10.51
N ARG A 149 18.82 -28.05 -11.64
CA ARG A 149 18.61 -27.04 -12.69
C ARG A 149 17.17 -27.00 -13.19
N TYR A 150 16.47 -28.13 -13.21
CA TYR A 150 15.05 -28.22 -13.51
C TYR A 150 14.19 -27.27 -12.66
N VAL A 151 14.51 -27.11 -11.37
CA VAL A 151 13.78 -26.20 -10.46
C VAL A 151 14.04 -24.74 -10.85
N LEU A 152 15.28 -24.39 -11.20
CA LEU A 152 15.65 -23.04 -11.64
C LEU A 152 14.97 -22.69 -12.97
N ASP A 153 14.98 -23.62 -13.93
CA ASP A 153 14.30 -23.45 -15.21
C ASP A 153 12.77 -23.33 -15.01
N ALA A 154 12.20 -24.05 -14.04
CA ALA A 154 10.79 -23.93 -13.68
C ALA A 154 10.45 -22.56 -13.08
N ILE A 155 11.32 -22.00 -12.23
CA ILE A 155 11.18 -20.64 -11.69
C ILE A 155 11.18 -19.61 -12.82
N GLU A 156 12.14 -19.71 -13.73
CA GLU A 156 12.24 -18.86 -14.91
C GLU A 156 10.99 -18.99 -15.79
N ALA A 157 10.53 -20.23 -16.03
CA ALA A 157 9.33 -20.50 -16.80
C ALA A 157 8.10 -19.81 -16.19
N VAL A 158 7.89 -19.89 -14.87
CA VAL A 158 6.77 -19.22 -14.18
C VAL A 158 6.87 -17.69 -14.33
N TYR A 159 8.04 -17.09 -14.11
CA TYR A 159 8.21 -15.64 -14.21
C TYR A 159 8.11 -15.12 -15.66
N SER A 160 8.44 -15.94 -16.66
CA SER A 160 8.32 -15.59 -18.08
C SER A 160 6.88 -15.39 -18.55
N VAL A 161 5.90 -15.92 -17.80
CA VAL A 161 4.48 -15.83 -18.19
C VAL A 161 3.90 -14.48 -17.78
N THR A 162 3.62 -13.66 -18.79
CA THR A 162 2.71 -12.52 -18.69
C THR A 162 1.49 -12.80 -19.56
N HIS A 163 0.31 -12.60 -19.00
CA HIS A 163 -0.96 -12.82 -19.69
C HIS A 163 -1.94 -11.65 -19.44
N ALA A 164 -3.09 -11.67 -20.10
CA ALA A 164 -4.11 -10.61 -20.08
C ALA A 164 -4.51 -10.15 -18.67
N HIS A 165 -4.43 -11.05 -17.67
CA HIS A 165 -4.81 -10.77 -16.28
C HIS A 165 -3.61 -10.57 -15.33
N GLY A 166 -2.41 -10.39 -15.88
CA GLY A 166 -1.18 -10.02 -15.18
C GLY A 166 -0.10 -11.09 -15.25
N ASN A 167 0.68 -11.20 -14.18
CA ASN A 167 1.80 -12.13 -14.06
C ASN A 167 1.96 -12.57 -12.60
N ILE A 168 2.71 -13.64 -12.37
CA ILE A 168 3.15 -14.01 -11.02
C ILE A 168 4.21 -13.00 -10.55
N ARG A 169 4.01 -12.46 -9.35
CA ARG A 169 4.77 -11.31 -8.82
C ARG A 169 5.69 -11.67 -7.65
N ARG A 170 5.48 -12.84 -7.06
CA ARG A 170 6.31 -13.43 -6.00
C ARG A 170 6.14 -14.94 -6.08
N LEU A 171 7.25 -15.64 -6.25
CA LEU A 171 7.30 -17.09 -6.27
C LEU A 171 8.05 -17.58 -5.03
N ASN A 172 7.31 -18.15 -4.08
CA ASN A 172 7.92 -18.87 -2.97
C ASN A 172 8.29 -20.28 -3.45
N VAL A 173 9.27 -20.91 -2.81
CA VAL A 173 9.75 -22.24 -3.20
C VAL A 173 9.77 -23.17 -1.99
N ASN A 174 9.11 -24.31 -2.11
CA ASN A 174 9.17 -25.41 -1.16
C ASN A 174 9.78 -26.64 -1.83
N VAL A 175 11.08 -26.81 -1.60
CA VAL A 175 11.89 -27.93 -2.08
C VAL A 175 12.69 -28.51 -0.92
N ALA A 176 13.28 -29.69 -1.11
CA ALA A 176 14.10 -30.33 -0.09
C ALA A 176 15.37 -29.51 0.23
N PRO A 177 16.03 -29.77 1.37
CA PRO A 177 17.29 -29.12 1.72
C PRO A 177 18.33 -29.20 0.60
N LEU A 178 19.03 -28.08 0.37
CA LEU A 178 20.03 -27.95 -0.68
C LEU A 178 21.43 -27.75 -0.08
N GLU A 179 22.43 -27.92 -0.92
CA GLU A 179 23.79 -27.45 -0.64
C GLU A 179 23.86 -25.92 -0.73
N LEU A 180 24.87 -25.33 -0.08
CA LEU A 180 25.05 -23.88 -0.07
C LEU A 180 25.14 -23.27 -1.48
N ALA A 181 25.87 -23.92 -2.39
CA ALA A 181 25.99 -23.48 -3.79
C ALA A 181 24.62 -23.44 -4.50
N GLN A 182 23.79 -24.46 -4.28
CA GLN A 182 22.44 -24.52 -4.85
C GLN A 182 21.51 -23.47 -4.23
N PHE A 183 21.69 -23.11 -2.95
CA PHE A 183 20.98 -21.99 -2.36
C PHE A 183 21.41 -20.64 -2.95
N HIS A 184 22.69 -20.46 -3.31
CA HIS A 184 23.12 -19.27 -4.06
C HIS A 184 22.44 -19.18 -5.42
N ASP A 185 22.37 -20.30 -6.15
CA ASP A 185 21.65 -20.37 -7.42
C ASP A 185 20.16 -20.03 -7.23
N LEU A 186 19.55 -20.52 -6.14
CA LEU A 186 18.15 -20.24 -5.82
C LEU A 186 17.92 -18.77 -5.46
N LYS A 187 18.84 -18.12 -4.73
CA LYS A 187 18.80 -16.68 -4.47
C LYS A 187 18.92 -15.88 -5.76
N ALA A 188 19.83 -16.27 -6.65
CA ALA A 188 20.02 -15.64 -7.96
C ALA A 188 18.79 -15.77 -8.87
N ALA A 189 17.97 -16.79 -8.67
CA ALA A 189 16.66 -16.96 -9.33
C ALA A 189 15.55 -16.04 -8.77
N GLU A 190 15.88 -15.13 -7.85
CA GLU A 190 14.97 -14.12 -7.28
C GLU A 190 13.70 -14.73 -6.66
N ILE A 191 13.84 -15.81 -5.89
CA ILE A 191 12.70 -16.37 -5.14
C ILE A 191 12.19 -15.41 -4.07
N GLY A 192 10.92 -15.56 -3.68
CA GLY A 192 10.27 -14.79 -2.64
C GLY A 192 10.57 -15.28 -1.23
N THR A 193 10.30 -16.56 -0.94
CA THR A 193 10.59 -17.19 0.36
C THR A 193 10.99 -18.63 0.11
N TYR A 194 12.08 -19.07 0.72
CA TYR A 194 12.41 -20.50 0.80
C TYR A 194 11.64 -21.10 1.98
N GLN A 195 10.76 -22.05 1.70
CA GLN A 195 9.94 -22.71 2.70
C GLN A 195 10.41 -24.15 2.87
N LEU A 196 10.63 -24.55 4.11
CA LEU A 196 10.98 -25.92 4.46
C LEU A 196 10.37 -26.22 5.82
N PHE A 197 9.52 -27.25 5.86
CA PHE A 197 8.98 -27.72 7.13
C PHE A 197 10.04 -28.58 7.79
N GLN A 198 10.21 -28.52 9.11
CA GLN A 198 10.97 -29.55 9.81
C GLN A 198 10.17 -30.86 9.91
N GLU A 199 8.85 -30.80 9.71
CA GLU A 199 7.87 -31.87 9.93
C GLU A 199 7.73 -32.22 11.41
N THR A 200 8.81 -32.66 12.05
CA THR A 200 8.88 -32.94 13.48
C THR A 200 10.30 -32.67 13.99
N TYR A 201 10.43 -31.89 15.06
CA TYR A 201 11.70 -31.62 15.74
C TYR A 201 12.11 -32.74 16.69
N HIS A 202 11.17 -33.62 17.05
CA HIS A 202 11.48 -34.75 17.92
C HIS A 202 12.25 -35.83 17.15
N ARG A 203 13.57 -35.91 17.38
CA ARG A 203 14.51 -36.78 16.63
C ARG A 203 14.04 -38.24 16.50
N ALA A 204 13.54 -38.84 17.57
CA ALA A 204 13.07 -40.22 17.51
C ALA A 204 11.75 -40.37 16.72
N ALA A 205 10.87 -39.36 16.72
CA ALA A 205 9.68 -39.36 15.86
C ALA A 205 10.08 -39.16 14.40
N TYR A 206 11.01 -38.24 14.13
CA TYR A 206 11.58 -37.99 12.82
C TYR A 206 12.13 -39.27 12.18
N ALA A 207 12.96 -40.02 12.92
CA ALA A 207 13.55 -41.28 12.44
C ALA A 207 12.50 -42.36 12.17
N ARG A 208 11.40 -42.41 12.94
CA ARG A 208 10.31 -43.38 12.73
C ARG A 208 9.50 -43.12 11.46
N VAL A 209 9.44 -41.87 11.01
CA VAL A 209 8.56 -41.49 9.88
C VAL A 209 9.30 -41.21 8.58
N HIS A 210 10.61 -40.96 8.64
CA HIS A 210 11.49 -40.83 7.48
C HIS A 210 12.36 -42.07 7.38
N LEU A 211 11.96 -43.02 6.52
CA LEU A 211 12.49 -44.38 6.49
C LEU A 211 13.59 -44.60 5.44
N GLY A 212 13.81 -43.64 4.55
CA GLY A 212 14.79 -43.75 3.47
C GLY A 212 14.94 -42.47 2.64
N GLY A 213 16.08 -42.36 1.95
CA GLY A 213 16.49 -41.17 1.20
C GLY A 213 17.20 -40.12 2.06
N GLN A 214 17.65 -39.01 1.46
CA GLN A 214 18.41 -37.96 2.16
C GLN A 214 17.64 -37.35 3.33
N LYS A 215 16.30 -37.35 3.26
CA LYS A 215 15.44 -36.83 4.33
C LYS A 215 15.55 -37.62 5.65
N THR A 216 16.18 -38.79 5.69
CA THR A 216 16.45 -39.50 6.98
C THR A 216 17.41 -38.72 7.88
N ASP A 217 18.27 -37.88 7.28
CA ASP A 217 19.21 -37.06 8.02
C ASP A 217 18.49 -35.85 8.65
N PHE A 218 18.33 -35.92 9.97
CA PHE A 218 17.66 -34.88 10.76
C PHE A 218 18.45 -33.57 10.74
N ASP A 219 19.77 -33.65 10.96
CA ASP A 219 20.62 -32.49 11.15
C ASP A 219 20.82 -31.75 9.83
N TRP A 220 21.03 -32.48 8.72
CA TRP A 220 21.03 -31.94 7.37
C TRP A 220 19.79 -31.11 7.06
N ARG A 221 18.62 -31.57 7.52
CA ARG A 221 17.34 -30.91 7.30
C ARG A 221 17.11 -29.72 8.22
N CYS A 222 17.37 -29.89 9.52
CA CYS A 222 17.12 -28.88 10.54
C CYS A 222 18.01 -27.64 10.32
N SER A 223 19.28 -27.85 9.94
CA SER A 223 20.26 -26.79 9.61
C SER A 223 20.09 -26.18 8.21
N ALA A 224 19.10 -26.60 7.41
CA ALA A 224 18.95 -26.12 6.04
C ALA A 224 18.59 -24.63 5.95
N MET A 225 17.93 -24.09 6.98
CA MET A 225 17.61 -22.65 7.03
C MET A 225 18.85 -21.80 7.24
N ASP A 226 19.82 -22.26 8.04
CA ASP A 226 21.12 -21.62 8.19
C ASP A 226 21.83 -21.52 6.83
N ARG A 227 21.89 -22.62 6.08
CA ARG A 227 22.50 -22.62 4.74
C ARG A 227 21.78 -21.69 3.76
N ALA A 228 20.44 -21.64 3.81
CA ALA A 228 19.68 -20.70 2.98
C ALA A 228 19.99 -19.24 3.32
N MET A 229 20.04 -18.88 4.61
CA MET A 229 20.35 -17.53 5.07
C MET A 229 21.81 -17.14 4.81
N LEU A 230 22.76 -18.07 4.98
CA LEU A 230 24.17 -17.88 4.59
C LEU A 230 24.32 -17.61 3.09
N ALA A 231 23.48 -18.22 2.25
CA ALA A 231 23.45 -17.94 0.81
C ALA A 231 22.82 -16.58 0.45
N GLY A 232 22.31 -15.83 1.43
CA GLY A 232 21.65 -14.54 1.27
C GLY A 232 20.13 -14.62 1.07
N ILE A 233 19.50 -15.78 1.28
CA ILE A 233 18.04 -15.90 1.31
C ILE A 233 17.54 -15.45 2.67
N ASP A 234 17.05 -14.23 2.73
CA ASP A 234 16.66 -13.49 3.93
C ASP A 234 15.20 -13.69 4.34
N ASP A 235 14.34 -14.10 3.40
CA ASP A 235 12.98 -14.56 3.67
C ASP A 235 12.94 -16.11 3.70
N VAL A 236 12.93 -16.69 4.91
CA VAL A 236 12.72 -18.14 5.12
C VAL A 236 11.39 -18.46 5.79
N GLY A 237 10.86 -19.66 5.54
CA GLY A 237 9.59 -20.12 6.09
C GLY A 237 9.69 -21.47 6.78
N LEU A 238 9.50 -21.50 8.09
CA LEU A 238 9.47 -22.73 8.89
C LEU A 238 8.11 -23.44 8.77
N GLY A 239 8.05 -24.68 9.24
CA GLY A 239 6.77 -25.36 9.48
C GLY A 239 6.92 -26.70 10.19
N VAL A 240 5.81 -27.17 10.75
CA VAL A 240 5.69 -28.45 11.45
C VAL A 240 4.47 -29.17 10.90
N LEU A 241 4.58 -30.48 10.68
CA LEU A 241 3.45 -31.32 10.32
C LEU A 241 2.82 -31.86 11.59
N PHE A 242 1.83 -31.12 12.09
CA PHE A 242 1.14 -31.44 13.34
C PHE A 242 0.39 -32.77 13.20
N GLY A 243 0.62 -33.68 14.14
CA GLY A 243 0.13 -35.06 14.08
C GLY A 243 1.22 -36.12 14.24
N LEU A 244 2.48 -35.79 13.96
CA LEU A 244 3.61 -36.73 14.02
C LEU A 244 4.16 -36.95 15.45
N HIS A 245 4.04 -35.93 16.30
CA HIS A 245 4.46 -35.95 17.70
C HIS A 245 3.64 -34.93 18.50
N ASP A 246 3.85 -34.87 19.83
CA ASP A 246 3.14 -33.94 20.71
C ASP A 246 3.35 -32.49 20.24
N TRP A 247 2.24 -31.81 19.92
CA TRP A 247 2.26 -30.47 19.37
C TRP A 247 2.90 -29.45 20.32
N ARG A 248 2.90 -29.71 21.63
CA ARG A 248 3.50 -28.85 22.65
C ARG A 248 5.02 -28.82 22.51
N PHE A 249 5.62 -30.00 22.39
CA PHE A 249 7.05 -30.17 22.11
C PHE A 249 7.43 -29.51 20.78
N GLU A 250 6.63 -29.75 19.74
CA GLU A 250 6.89 -29.19 18.41
C GLU A 250 6.83 -27.66 18.39
N LEU A 251 5.88 -27.07 19.12
CA LEU A 251 5.70 -25.62 19.18
C LEU A 251 6.87 -24.95 19.91
N LEU A 252 7.32 -25.50 21.04
CA LEU A 252 8.51 -25.01 21.75
C LEU A 252 9.80 -25.20 20.94
N SER A 253 9.93 -26.31 20.22
CA SER A 253 11.06 -26.53 19.30
C SER A 253 11.08 -25.49 18.18
N LEU A 254 9.92 -25.16 17.63
CA LEU A 254 9.78 -24.14 16.60
C LEU A 254 10.19 -22.75 17.13
N MET A 255 9.88 -22.44 18.40
CA MET A 255 10.36 -21.20 19.05
C MET A 255 11.87 -21.17 19.20
N GLN A 256 12.51 -22.28 19.59
CA GLN A 256 13.98 -22.34 19.60
C GLN A 256 14.58 -22.13 18.20
N HIS A 257 13.98 -22.71 17.16
CA HIS A 257 14.46 -22.49 15.79
C HIS A 257 14.28 -21.03 15.36
N ALA A 258 13.13 -20.42 15.64
CA ALA A 258 12.90 -19.02 15.32
C ALA A 258 13.90 -18.08 16.04
N ALA A 259 14.15 -18.33 17.34
CA ALA A 259 15.12 -17.60 18.13
C ALA A 259 16.55 -17.80 17.63
N HIS A 260 16.94 -19.04 17.30
CA HIS A 260 18.26 -19.35 16.72
C HIS A 260 18.52 -18.54 15.45
N LEU A 261 17.56 -18.47 14.52
CA LEU A 261 17.72 -17.68 13.31
C LEU A 261 17.82 -16.18 13.60
N GLU A 262 17.02 -15.68 14.54
CA GLU A 262 17.05 -14.27 14.95
C GLU A 262 18.38 -13.90 15.64
N ASP A 263 18.89 -14.74 16.53
CA ASP A 263 20.15 -14.54 17.24
C ASP A 263 21.35 -14.61 16.28
N ARG A 264 21.33 -15.58 15.35
CA ARG A 264 22.44 -15.82 14.43
C ARG A 264 22.48 -14.82 13.26
N PHE A 265 21.34 -14.47 12.69
CA PHE A 265 21.26 -13.68 11.46
C PHE A 265 20.62 -12.29 11.65
N GLY A 266 20.20 -11.97 12.88
CA GLY A 266 19.52 -10.70 13.20
C GLY A 266 18.06 -10.63 12.75
N VAL A 267 17.52 -11.72 12.19
CA VAL A 267 16.13 -11.82 11.75
C VAL A 267 15.62 -13.26 11.84
N GLY A 268 14.46 -13.43 12.48
CA GLY A 268 13.76 -14.71 12.52
C GLY A 268 13.04 -15.06 11.21
N PRO A 269 12.21 -16.12 11.20
CA PRO A 269 11.52 -16.56 10.00
C PRO A 269 10.44 -15.55 9.54
N HIS A 270 10.34 -15.38 8.22
CA HIS A 270 9.30 -14.55 7.59
C HIS A 270 7.91 -15.20 7.76
N THR A 271 7.85 -16.53 7.68
CA THR A 271 6.60 -17.29 7.82
C THR A 271 6.75 -18.57 8.62
N ILE A 272 5.65 -19.00 9.25
CA ILE A 272 5.48 -20.32 9.84
C ILE A 272 4.24 -20.96 9.23
N SER A 273 4.40 -22.16 8.67
CA SER A 273 3.29 -22.97 8.17
C SER A 273 2.87 -23.99 9.22
N VAL A 274 1.56 -24.15 9.39
CA VAL A 274 0.96 -25.02 10.42
C VAL A 274 0.10 -26.14 9.81
N PRO A 275 0.59 -26.97 8.86
CA PRO A 275 -0.20 -28.06 8.32
C PRO A 275 -0.51 -29.12 9.39
N ARG A 276 -1.78 -29.53 9.50
CA ARG A 276 -2.13 -30.81 10.11
C ARG A 276 -1.92 -31.95 9.11
N ILE A 277 -1.57 -33.12 9.61
CA ILE A 277 -1.55 -34.33 8.79
C ILE A 277 -2.97 -34.63 8.29
N GLU A 278 -3.07 -34.91 7.00
CA GLU A 278 -4.32 -35.24 6.32
C GLU A 278 -4.14 -36.57 5.60
N PRO A 279 -5.22 -37.36 5.40
CA PRO A 279 -5.17 -38.60 4.66
C PRO A 279 -4.48 -38.45 3.30
N ALA A 280 -3.69 -39.46 2.93
CA ALA A 280 -2.92 -39.46 1.71
C ALA A 280 -2.84 -40.88 1.15
N GLU A 281 -3.08 -41.03 -0.16
CA GLU A 281 -3.11 -42.33 -0.83
C GLU A 281 -1.77 -43.06 -0.69
N GLY A 282 -1.80 -44.34 -0.34
CA GLY A 282 -0.59 -45.15 -0.13
C GLY A 282 0.23 -44.77 1.11
N ALA A 283 -0.33 -44.02 2.06
CA ALA A 283 0.33 -43.60 3.30
C ALA A 283 -0.53 -43.85 4.56
N PRO A 284 -0.64 -45.11 5.05
CA PRO A 284 -1.56 -45.45 6.14
C PRO A 284 -1.35 -44.68 7.45
N LEU A 285 -0.13 -44.19 7.73
CA LEU A 285 0.13 -43.39 8.94
C LEU A 285 -0.62 -42.05 8.93
N SER A 286 -0.98 -41.51 7.76
CA SER A 286 -1.74 -40.26 7.69
C SER A 286 -3.23 -40.43 7.95
N GLU A 287 -3.77 -41.66 7.85
CA GLU A 287 -5.17 -41.95 8.22
C GLU A 287 -5.35 -42.01 9.74
N ALA A 288 -4.32 -42.48 10.46
CA ALA A 288 -4.31 -42.59 11.91
C ALA A 288 -3.00 -42.04 12.48
N PRO A 289 -2.87 -40.71 12.58
CA PRO A 289 -1.63 -40.08 13.00
C PRO A 289 -1.30 -40.39 14.46
N PRO A 290 -0.01 -40.59 14.80
CA PRO A 290 0.40 -41.02 16.14
C PRO A 290 0.08 -40.02 17.25
N ALA A 291 -0.02 -38.73 16.93
CA ALA A 291 -0.33 -37.66 17.86
C ALA A 291 -1.32 -36.67 17.23
N GLY A 292 -2.47 -37.17 16.79
CA GLY A 292 -3.53 -36.37 16.15
C GLY A 292 -3.89 -35.10 16.93
N VAL A 293 -4.11 -34.00 16.22
CA VAL A 293 -4.38 -32.68 16.81
C VAL A 293 -5.84 -32.30 16.62
N SER A 294 -6.55 -32.15 17.74
CA SER A 294 -7.95 -31.72 17.77
C SER A 294 -8.13 -30.31 17.20
N ASP A 295 -9.34 -29.95 16.78
CA ASP A 295 -9.63 -28.58 16.31
C ASP A 295 -9.37 -27.54 17.42
N LEU A 296 -9.66 -27.88 18.68
CA LEU A 296 -9.39 -26.99 19.81
C LEU A 296 -7.89 -26.77 20.00
N ASP A 297 -7.09 -27.84 20.00
CA ASP A 297 -5.63 -27.73 20.12
C ASP A 297 -5.03 -27.02 18.91
N PHE A 298 -5.57 -27.25 17.72
CA PHE A 298 -5.13 -26.55 16.51
C PHE A 298 -5.38 -25.03 16.59
N LYS A 299 -6.55 -24.63 17.11
CA LYS A 299 -6.83 -23.22 17.43
C LYS A 299 -5.85 -22.67 18.45
N LYS A 300 -5.51 -23.45 19.50
CA LYS A 300 -4.49 -23.06 20.49
C LYS A 300 -3.12 -22.87 19.85
N ILE A 301 -2.66 -23.80 19.01
CA ILE A 301 -1.38 -23.69 18.28
C ILE A 301 -1.31 -22.37 17.50
N ILE A 302 -2.35 -22.05 16.72
CA ILE A 302 -2.40 -20.83 15.93
C ILE A 302 -2.40 -19.58 16.82
N ALA A 303 -3.20 -19.58 17.89
CA ALA A 303 -3.30 -18.48 18.82
C ALA A 303 -1.96 -18.24 19.54
N ILE A 304 -1.37 -19.29 20.10
CA ILE A 304 -0.09 -19.22 20.82
C ILE A 304 1.03 -18.73 19.90
N LEU A 305 1.14 -19.26 18.67
CA LEU A 305 2.13 -18.80 17.71
C LEU A 305 1.94 -17.31 17.36
N ARG A 306 0.70 -16.84 17.19
CA ARG A 306 0.42 -15.42 16.93
C ARG A 306 0.85 -14.54 18.11
N LEU A 307 0.71 -15.00 19.35
CA LEU A 307 1.16 -14.25 20.52
C LEU A 307 2.70 -14.29 20.68
N ALA A 308 3.32 -15.44 20.44
CA ALA A 308 4.74 -15.66 20.66
C ALA A 308 5.63 -14.98 19.60
N VAL A 309 5.24 -15.05 18.33
CA VAL A 309 5.97 -14.46 17.19
C VAL A 309 5.07 -13.51 16.40
N PRO A 310 4.72 -12.36 16.98
CA PRO A 310 3.61 -11.52 16.50
C PRO A 310 3.82 -10.95 15.09
N TYR A 311 5.06 -10.77 14.64
CA TYR A 311 5.39 -10.25 13.30
C TYR A 311 5.63 -11.33 12.25
N THR A 312 5.75 -12.60 12.64
CA THR A 312 5.91 -13.70 11.69
C THR A 312 4.56 -14.05 11.06
N GLY A 313 4.54 -14.21 9.74
CA GLY A 313 3.33 -14.57 9.00
C GLY A 313 2.94 -16.02 9.24
N LEU A 314 1.70 -16.28 9.63
CA LEU A 314 1.17 -17.65 9.74
C LEU A 314 0.46 -18.07 8.45
N ILE A 315 0.83 -19.23 7.91
CA ILE A 315 0.31 -19.81 6.66
C ILE A 315 -0.62 -20.98 6.98
N LEU A 316 -1.83 -20.94 6.39
CA LEU A 316 -2.79 -22.05 6.42
C LEU A 316 -3.08 -22.56 5.01
N SER A 317 -3.00 -23.87 4.82
CA SER A 317 -3.24 -24.52 3.53
C SER A 317 -4.69 -25.01 3.38
N THR A 318 -5.05 -25.50 2.21
CA THR A 318 -6.35 -26.16 1.91
C THR A 318 -6.46 -27.58 2.48
N ARG A 319 -5.56 -27.99 3.37
CA ARG A 319 -5.73 -29.17 4.23
C ARG A 319 -6.98 -29.02 5.11
N GLU A 320 -7.18 -27.82 5.62
CA GLU A 320 -8.26 -27.51 6.55
C GLU A 320 -9.60 -27.29 5.87
N SER A 321 -10.69 -27.65 6.56
CA SER A 321 -12.05 -27.38 6.12
C SER A 321 -12.35 -25.89 6.04
N ALA A 322 -13.32 -25.49 5.20
CA ALA A 322 -13.77 -24.09 5.12
C ALA A 322 -14.17 -23.50 6.49
N ALA A 323 -14.77 -24.31 7.37
CA ALA A 323 -15.15 -23.90 8.71
C ALA A 323 -13.94 -23.61 9.60
N MET A 324 -12.99 -24.55 9.67
CA MET A 324 -11.78 -24.35 10.46
C MET A 324 -10.96 -23.17 9.92
N ARG A 325 -10.89 -23.01 8.60
CA ARG A 325 -10.21 -21.88 7.97
C ARG A 325 -10.79 -20.52 8.39
N ARG A 326 -12.12 -20.39 8.52
CA ARG A 326 -12.75 -19.15 9.01
C ARG A 326 -12.29 -18.82 10.43
N GLU A 327 -12.27 -19.80 11.31
CA GLU A 327 -11.85 -19.61 12.70
C GLU A 327 -10.35 -19.29 12.81
N ALA A 328 -9.51 -20.04 12.10
CA ALA A 328 -8.07 -19.83 12.07
C ALA A 328 -7.69 -18.44 11.52
N CYS A 329 -8.41 -17.95 10.51
CA CYS A 329 -8.29 -16.57 10.01
C CYS A 329 -8.56 -15.52 11.08
N ALA A 330 -9.41 -15.77 12.07
CA ALA A 330 -9.65 -14.83 13.17
C ALA A 330 -8.53 -14.86 14.21
N LEU A 331 -7.98 -16.04 14.48
CA LEU A 331 -7.04 -16.25 15.59
C LEU A 331 -5.61 -15.78 15.30
N GLY A 332 -5.14 -15.93 14.08
CA GLY A 332 -3.72 -15.62 13.83
C GLY A 332 -3.24 -15.75 12.40
N VAL A 333 -3.95 -16.49 11.55
CA VAL A 333 -3.54 -16.73 10.16
C VAL A 333 -3.48 -15.42 9.38
N SER A 334 -2.43 -15.28 8.57
CA SER A 334 -2.14 -14.08 7.78
C SER A 334 -2.07 -14.35 6.27
N GLN A 335 -1.80 -15.60 5.88
CA GLN A 335 -1.77 -16.03 4.49
C GLN A 335 -2.49 -17.37 4.35
N ILE A 336 -3.28 -17.53 3.30
CA ILE A 336 -3.96 -18.79 2.98
C ILE A 336 -3.84 -19.14 1.50
N SER A 337 -3.77 -20.45 1.21
CA SER A 337 -3.85 -20.94 -0.18
C SER A 337 -5.31 -20.98 -0.64
N ALA A 338 -5.64 -20.62 -1.88
CA ALA A 338 -7.02 -20.65 -2.39
C ALA A 338 -7.07 -21.12 -3.85
N GLY A 339 -8.11 -21.90 -4.19
CA GLY A 339 -8.16 -22.59 -5.49
C GLY A 339 -6.98 -23.56 -5.67
N SER A 340 -6.57 -24.26 -4.61
CA SER A 340 -5.36 -25.08 -4.63
C SER A 340 -5.56 -26.38 -5.41
N ARG A 341 -4.49 -26.81 -6.09
CA ARG A 341 -4.32 -28.17 -6.61
C ARG A 341 -3.05 -28.77 -6.01
N THR A 342 -3.09 -30.05 -5.65
CA THR A 342 -2.01 -30.72 -4.89
C THR A 342 -1.26 -31.78 -5.71
N ASN A 343 -1.48 -31.77 -7.02
CA ASN A 343 -0.94 -32.68 -8.02
C ASN A 343 -0.27 -31.88 -9.16
N PRO A 344 0.81 -32.39 -9.78
CA PRO A 344 1.41 -31.74 -10.94
C PRO A 344 0.48 -31.75 -12.16
N GLY A 345 0.17 -30.57 -12.70
CA GLY A 345 -0.71 -30.41 -13.87
C GLY A 345 -2.19 -30.20 -13.53
N GLY A 346 -2.53 -30.04 -12.24
CA GLY A 346 -3.91 -29.96 -11.78
C GLY A 346 -4.70 -28.71 -12.19
N TYR A 347 -4.07 -27.70 -12.80
CA TYR A 347 -4.75 -26.47 -13.24
C TYR A 347 -5.20 -26.48 -14.71
N GLY A 348 -4.60 -27.31 -15.57
CA GLY A 348 -4.75 -27.25 -17.02
C GLY A 348 -5.84 -28.14 -17.65
N ALA A 349 -5.97 -29.40 -17.25
CA ALA A 349 -6.99 -30.31 -17.82
C ALA A 349 -7.17 -31.69 -17.15
N ASP A 350 -6.21 -32.21 -16.36
CA ASP A 350 -6.30 -33.57 -15.81
C ASP A 350 -6.79 -33.56 -14.34
N GLU A 351 -8.11 -33.67 -14.15
CA GLU A 351 -8.73 -33.79 -12.82
C GLU A 351 -8.45 -35.15 -12.12
N ASP A 352 -7.96 -36.15 -12.86
CA ASP A 352 -7.88 -37.55 -12.39
C ASP A 352 -6.56 -37.95 -11.69
N SER A 353 -5.61 -37.03 -11.45
CA SER A 353 -4.34 -37.38 -10.80
C SER A 353 -4.34 -37.13 -9.28
N THR A 354 -3.94 -38.15 -8.51
CA THR A 354 -3.89 -38.10 -7.05
C THR A 354 -2.96 -36.98 -6.54
N GLY A 355 -3.48 -36.14 -5.66
CA GLY A 355 -2.73 -35.12 -4.95
C GLY A 355 -1.80 -35.67 -3.85
N GLN A 356 -0.91 -34.81 -3.33
CA GLN A 356 -0.02 -35.17 -2.23
C GLN A 356 -0.78 -35.57 -0.93
N PHE A 357 -1.96 -35.00 -0.73
CA PHE A 357 -2.86 -35.21 0.40
C PHE A 357 -4.29 -34.82 0.00
N GLN A 358 -5.27 -35.28 0.77
CA GLN A 358 -6.68 -34.93 0.59
C GLN A 358 -6.93 -33.47 0.98
N LEU A 359 -7.64 -32.74 0.13
CA LEU A 359 -8.04 -31.35 0.41
C LEU A 359 -9.23 -31.33 1.38
N GLY A 360 -9.20 -30.44 2.36
CA GLY A 360 -10.35 -30.09 3.19
C GLY A 360 -11.18 -28.93 2.62
N ASP A 361 -10.61 -28.14 1.71
CA ASP A 361 -11.30 -27.03 1.04
C ASP A 361 -11.03 -27.03 -0.47
N HIS A 362 -12.09 -27.33 -1.23
CA HIS A 362 -12.08 -27.45 -2.69
C HIS A 362 -12.57 -26.18 -3.41
N ARG A 363 -12.94 -25.14 -2.67
CA ARG A 363 -13.53 -23.94 -3.24
C ARG A 363 -12.57 -23.21 -4.16
N SER A 364 -13.14 -22.60 -5.19
CA SER A 364 -12.43 -21.75 -6.12
C SER A 364 -11.85 -20.51 -5.43
N LEU A 365 -10.88 -19.86 -6.08
CA LEU A 365 -10.35 -18.58 -5.60
C LEU A 365 -11.46 -17.53 -5.44
N GLU A 366 -12.43 -17.51 -6.36
CA GLU A 366 -13.54 -16.55 -6.37
C GLU A 366 -14.45 -16.71 -5.14
N GLU A 367 -14.82 -17.94 -4.81
CA GLU A 367 -15.64 -18.24 -3.63
C GLU A 367 -14.93 -17.87 -2.32
N VAL A 368 -13.63 -18.18 -2.22
CA VAL A 368 -12.83 -17.82 -1.02
C VAL A 368 -12.70 -16.30 -0.89
N VAL A 369 -12.48 -15.58 -2.00
CA VAL A 369 -12.43 -14.11 -2.01
C VAL A 369 -13.77 -13.52 -1.59
N ALA A 370 -14.88 -14.06 -2.10
CA ALA A 370 -16.23 -13.58 -1.77
C ALA A 370 -16.57 -13.79 -0.29
N GLU A 371 -16.27 -14.97 0.27
CA GLU A 371 -16.50 -15.24 1.69
C GLU A 371 -15.66 -14.34 2.59
N LEU A 372 -14.37 -14.18 2.28
CA LEU A 372 -13.49 -13.30 3.06
C LEU A 372 -14.02 -11.87 3.05
N ALA A 373 -14.41 -11.35 1.88
CA ALA A 373 -14.98 -10.02 1.76
C ALA A 373 -16.29 -9.88 2.55
N ALA A 374 -17.19 -10.86 2.46
CA ALA A 374 -18.45 -10.88 3.22
C ALA A 374 -18.21 -10.94 4.74
N SER A 375 -17.12 -11.56 5.17
CA SER A 375 -16.71 -11.68 6.57
C SER A 375 -15.88 -10.46 7.07
N GLY A 376 -15.80 -9.39 6.28
CA GLY A 376 -15.08 -8.16 6.62
C GLY A 376 -13.55 -8.26 6.50
N TYR A 377 -13.02 -9.31 5.87
CA TYR A 377 -11.59 -9.40 5.53
C TYR A 377 -11.30 -8.66 4.22
N VAL A 378 -10.03 -8.30 4.04
CA VAL A 378 -9.48 -7.70 2.82
C VAL A 378 -8.56 -8.73 2.15
N PRO A 379 -9.06 -9.48 1.15
CA PRO A 379 -8.25 -10.37 0.34
C PRO A 379 -7.11 -9.60 -0.34
N SER A 380 -5.88 -10.09 -0.23
CA SER A 380 -4.70 -9.38 -0.69
C SER A 380 -3.78 -10.28 -1.51
N PHE A 381 -3.35 -9.77 -2.67
CA PHE A 381 -2.34 -10.39 -3.51
C PHE A 381 -1.05 -9.55 -3.51
N CYS A 382 -0.84 -8.76 -2.46
CA CYS A 382 0.26 -7.80 -2.35
C CYS A 382 1.63 -8.49 -2.41
N THR A 383 2.55 -7.91 -3.16
CA THR A 383 3.97 -8.32 -3.27
C THR A 383 4.92 -7.13 -3.12
N ALA A 384 4.46 -6.08 -2.45
CA ALA A 384 5.13 -4.78 -2.41
C ALA A 384 6.38 -4.75 -1.52
N CYS A 385 6.44 -5.56 -0.47
CA CYS A 385 7.65 -5.67 0.34
C CYS A 385 8.78 -6.22 -0.53
N TYR A 386 8.54 -7.36 -1.18
CA TYR A 386 9.46 -7.99 -2.13
C TYR A 386 9.94 -7.02 -3.23
N ARG A 387 9.04 -6.27 -3.89
CA ARG A 387 9.43 -5.32 -4.97
C ARG A 387 10.19 -4.09 -4.50
N ALA A 388 10.07 -3.74 -3.22
CA ALA A 388 10.73 -2.60 -2.63
C ALA A 388 12.03 -2.99 -1.91
N GLY A 389 12.49 -4.24 -2.06
CA GLY A 389 13.66 -4.77 -1.37
C GLY A 389 13.47 -4.94 0.14
N ARG A 390 12.23 -4.89 0.63
CA ARG A 390 11.91 -5.06 2.07
C ARG A 390 11.78 -6.53 2.39
N THR A 391 12.92 -7.19 2.55
CA THR A 391 13.06 -8.61 2.87
C THR A 391 13.91 -8.76 4.14
N GLY A 392 13.77 -9.89 4.85
CA GLY A 392 14.51 -10.14 6.08
C GLY A 392 14.42 -9.00 7.11
N LYS A 393 15.58 -8.51 7.55
CA LYS A 393 15.70 -7.49 8.61
C LYS A 393 15.00 -6.17 8.25
N ASP A 394 15.12 -5.71 7.00
CA ASP A 394 14.48 -4.46 6.55
C ASP A 394 12.95 -4.54 6.66
N PHE A 395 12.37 -5.73 6.47
CA PHE A 395 10.94 -5.94 6.72
C PHE A 395 10.61 -5.90 8.21
N MET A 396 11.44 -6.52 9.06
CA MET A 396 11.18 -6.62 10.50
C MET A 396 11.36 -5.28 11.23
N ASP A 397 12.38 -4.49 10.86
CA ASP A 397 12.62 -3.15 11.41
C ASP A 397 11.44 -2.22 11.10
N LEU A 398 10.80 -2.41 9.95
CA LEU A 398 9.57 -1.72 9.57
C LEU A 398 8.32 -2.23 10.34
N ALA A 399 8.28 -3.51 10.70
CA ALA A 399 7.11 -4.13 11.32
C ALA A 399 7.04 -3.94 12.86
N LYS A 400 8.18 -3.97 13.57
CA LYS A 400 8.27 -3.93 15.05
C LYS A 400 7.93 -2.53 15.66
N PRO A 401 7.55 -2.43 16.95
CA PRO A 401 7.16 -1.17 17.58
C PRO A 401 8.38 -0.26 17.80
N GLY A 402 8.26 1.02 17.43
CA GLY A 402 9.33 2.03 17.56
C GLY A 402 9.81 2.61 16.22
N ALA A 403 9.59 1.90 15.11
CA ALA A 403 9.65 2.43 13.75
C ALA A 403 8.24 2.81 13.26
N ASP A 404 8.13 3.52 12.14
CA ASP A 404 6.90 4.06 11.54
C ASP A 404 5.81 2.99 11.22
N GLN A 405 5.20 2.38 12.25
CA GLN A 405 4.15 1.37 12.11
C GLN A 405 2.91 1.92 11.39
N ALA A 406 2.65 3.22 11.52
CA ALA A 406 1.60 3.90 10.77
C ALA A 406 1.90 3.88 9.26
N GLN A 407 3.17 3.97 8.86
CA GLN A 407 3.59 3.93 7.46
C GLN A 407 3.52 2.51 6.89
N VAL A 408 3.85 1.47 7.64
CA VAL A 408 3.77 0.08 7.16
C VAL A 408 2.34 -0.43 7.14
N ARG A 409 1.53 -0.08 8.15
CA ARG A 409 0.09 -0.37 8.15
C ARG A 409 -0.64 0.40 7.05
N SER A 410 -0.30 1.67 6.82
CA SER A 410 -0.85 2.42 5.68
C SER A 410 -0.36 1.86 4.34
N GLN A 411 0.93 1.61 4.13
CA GLN A 411 1.43 1.01 2.88
C GLN A 411 0.85 -0.37 2.61
N CYS A 412 0.65 -1.19 3.64
CA CYS A 412 -0.10 -2.43 3.51
C CYS A 412 -1.55 -2.11 3.10
N ARG A 413 -2.29 -1.27 3.86
CA ARG A 413 -3.70 -0.92 3.60
C ARG A 413 -3.93 -0.25 2.22
N ASP A 414 -2.97 0.55 1.76
CA ASP A 414 -2.96 1.34 0.53
C ASP A 414 -2.51 0.54 -0.69
N HIS A 415 -2.00 -0.69 -0.51
CA HIS A 415 -1.83 -1.63 -1.62
C HIS A 415 -3.16 -2.30 -1.89
N PRO A 416 -3.81 -1.99 -3.04
CA PRO A 416 -5.18 -2.39 -3.29
C PRO A 416 -5.30 -3.93 -3.24
N PRO A 417 -6.46 -4.46 -2.85
CA PRO A 417 -6.78 -5.84 -3.14
C PRO A 417 -6.64 -5.98 -4.66
N GLY A 418 -5.68 -6.80 -5.10
CA GLY A 418 -5.58 -7.18 -6.50
C GLY A 418 -6.76 -8.08 -6.83
N ILE A 419 -7.98 -7.55 -6.78
CA ILE A 419 -9.19 -8.31 -7.09
C ILE A 419 -9.03 -8.76 -8.56
N PRO A 420 -9.08 -10.07 -8.85
CA PRO A 420 -9.02 -10.61 -10.20
C PRO A 420 -9.91 -9.81 -11.16
N VAL A 421 -9.42 -9.52 -12.36
CA VAL A 421 -10.14 -8.73 -13.39
C VAL A 421 -11.54 -9.33 -13.68
N ARG A 422 -11.71 -10.65 -13.54
CA ARG A 422 -12.99 -11.36 -13.69
C ARG A 422 -14.05 -11.00 -12.64
N LEU A 423 -13.67 -10.65 -11.41
CA LEU A 423 -14.60 -10.36 -10.31
C LEU A 423 -15.16 -8.92 -10.33
N ARG A 424 -14.94 -8.16 -11.41
CA ARG A 424 -15.42 -6.77 -11.56
C ARG A 424 -16.87 -6.65 -12.04
N GLN A 425 -17.66 -7.72 -12.12
CA GLN A 425 -19.10 -7.65 -12.46
C GLN A 425 -19.99 -8.56 -11.62
N PRO A 426 -21.12 -8.06 -11.10
CA PRO A 426 -22.30 -8.88 -10.85
C PRO A 426 -23.39 -8.54 -11.87
N GLY A 427 -23.74 -9.51 -12.71
CA GLY A 427 -24.85 -9.41 -13.67
C GLY A 427 -25.35 -10.79 -14.07
N HIS A 428 -26.23 -11.36 -13.23
CA HIS A 428 -27.21 -12.41 -13.53
C HIS A 428 -26.81 -13.62 -14.37
N ALA A 429 -26.69 -14.78 -13.72
CA ALA A 429 -27.06 -16.07 -14.32
C ALA A 429 -27.55 -17.06 -13.26
N ALA A 430 -28.72 -16.78 -12.67
CA ALA A 430 -29.57 -17.80 -12.07
C ALA A 430 -31.01 -17.44 -12.40
N GLY A 431 -31.66 -18.24 -13.25
CA GLY A 431 -33.07 -18.11 -13.57
C GLY A 431 -33.39 -18.14 -15.06
N ARG A 432 -33.36 -19.33 -15.66
CA ARG A 432 -34.46 -19.88 -16.47
C ARG A 432 -34.05 -21.20 -17.13
N LEU A 433 -34.38 -22.30 -16.47
CA LEU A 433 -34.80 -23.53 -17.14
C LEU A 433 -36.30 -23.40 -17.39
N ALA A 434 -36.70 -23.37 -18.66
CA ALA A 434 -37.93 -23.95 -19.21
C ALA A 434 -38.23 -23.36 -20.61
N GLY A 435 -38.46 -24.23 -21.59
CA GLY A 435 -39.36 -23.93 -22.71
C GLY A 435 -38.75 -23.78 -24.10
N HIS A 436 -38.59 -24.91 -24.78
CA HIS A 436 -39.09 -25.17 -26.15
C HIS A 436 -38.67 -24.22 -27.32
N CYS A 437 -37.75 -24.74 -28.12
CA CYS A 437 -37.90 -25.13 -29.54
C CYS A 437 -38.56 -24.16 -30.57
N ARG A 438 -37.87 -24.08 -31.73
CA ARG A 438 -38.29 -23.61 -33.09
C ARG A 438 -38.19 -22.09 -33.32
N SER A 439 -37.78 -21.55 -34.46
CA SER A 439 -37.21 -22.02 -35.74
C SER A 439 -37.08 -20.77 -36.62
N THR A 440 -36.09 -20.72 -37.54
CA THR A 440 -36.06 -19.92 -38.81
C THR A 440 -36.18 -18.38 -38.70
N GLY A 441 -35.51 -17.52 -39.46
CA GLY A 441 -34.70 -17.64 -40.65
C GLY A 441 -34.64 -16.25 -41.32
N ARG A 442 -33.43 -15.86 -41.76
CA ARG A 442 -33.06 -15.08 -42.97
C ARG A 442 -33.85 -13.82 -43.46
N HIS A 443 -33.02 -12.82 -43.85
CA HIS A 443 -33.19 -11.76 -44.88
C HIS A 443 -34.26 -10.67 -44.61
N GLY A 444 -34.12 -9.39 -44.97
CA GLY A 444 -33.13 -8.63 -45.73
C GLY A 444 -33.73 -7.25 -46.08
N ALA A 445 -32.87 -6.24 -46.20
CA ALA A 445 -32.95 -5.01 -47.01
C ALA A 445 -34.13 -4.00 -46.92
N GLU A 446 -33.73 -2.74 -46.70
CA GLU A 446 -34.12 -1.48 -47.39
C GLU A 446 -35.58 -0.98 -47.40
N ASN A 447 -35.82 0.16 -46.74
CA ASN A 447 -36.14 1.46 -47.37
C ASN A 447 -36.68 2.48 -46.35
N ALA A 448 -36.13 3.70 -46.36
CA ALA A 448 -36.78 4.93 -45.89
C ALA A 448 -37.66 5.46 -47.05
N PRO A 449 -38.74 6.27 -46.87
CA PRO A 449 -38.69 7.57 -46.17
C PRO A 449 -39.99 8.06 -45.51
N GLN A 450 -39.88 9.23 -44.85
CA GLN A 450 -40.85 10.34 -44.71
C GLN A 450 -41.15 10.84 -43.28
N ARG A 451 -40.82 12.13 -43.11
CA ARG A 451 -41.12 12.99 -41.97
C ARG A 451 -42.62 13.27 -41.86
N ARG A 452 -43.17 13.18 -40.65
CA ARG A 452 -44.19 14.13 -40.16
C ARG A 452 -43.95 14.47 -38.69
N LYS A 453 -44.01 15.78 -38.44
CA LYS A 453 -43.93 16.46 -37.15
C LYS A 453 -45.12 16.07 -36.27
N ASN A 454 -44.89 15.86 -34.98
CA ASN A 454 -45.67 16.49 -33.92
C ASN A 454 -44.97 16.32 -32.57
N ALA A 455 -44.61 17.46 -31.98
CA ALA A 455 -44.15 17.59 -30.63
C ALA A 455 -45.32 17.38 -29.66
N ARG A 456 -45.14 16.51 -28.66
CA ARG A 456 -45.76 16.65 -27.34
C ARG A 456 -44.71 16.30 -26.29
N HIS A 457 -44.48 17.27 -25.41
CA HIS A 457 -43.67 17.23 -24.20
C HIS A 457 -44.10 16.06 -23.29
N ASP A 458 -43.14 15.22 -22.89
CA ASP A 458 -43.28 14.33 -21.74
C ASP A 458 -42.13 14.66 -20.75
N PRO A 459 -42.42 15.23 -19.57
CA PRO A 459 -41.40 15.72 -18.64
C PRO A 459 -40.89 14.66 -17.63
N ARG A 460 -40.88 13.36 -17.96
CA ARG A 460 -40.48 12.31 -16.99
C ARG A 460 -39.39 11.32 -17.47
N ARG A 461 -38.25 11.84 -17.93
CA ARG A 461 -36.99 11.06 -17.98
C ARG A 461 -35.85 11.84 -17.34
N PRO A 462 -35.33 11.44 -16.15
CA PRO A 462 -34.04 11.93 -15.73
C PRO A 462 -32.97 11.34 -16.66
N ALA A 463 -32.00 12.17 -17.03
CA ALA A 463 -30.86 11.81 -17.85
C ALA A 463 -30.20 10.54 -17.28
N ARG A 464 -29.91 9.58 -18.17
CA ARG A 464 -29.03 8.45 -17.86
C ARG A 464 -27.63 9.00 -17.57
N HIS A 465 -27.38 9.38 -16.31
CA HIS A 465 -26.04 9.51 -15.79
C HIS A 465 -25.38 8.14 -15.88
N LEU A 466 -24.43 8.04 -16.79
CA LEU A 466 -23.49 6.94 -16.88
C LEU A 466 -22.75 6.86 -15.52
N LEU A 467 -23.24 6.00 -14.62
CA LEU A 467 -22.57 5.69 -13.36
C LEU A 467 -21.26 4.95 -13.69
N LEU A 468 -20.22 5.72 -13.98
CA LEU A 468 -18.84 5.30 -13.85
C LEU A 468 -18.64 4.89 -12.39
N ARG A 469 -18.77 3.58 -12.09
CA ARG A 469 -18.17 2.98 -10.90
C ARG A 469 -16.66 3.19 -11.00
N ARG A 470 -16.17 4.30 -10.44
CA ARG A 470 -14.76 4.66 -10.33
C ARG A 470 -14.03 3.59 -9.50
N THR A 471 -13.29 2.71 -10.17
CA THR A 471 -12.07 2.18 -9.57
C THR A 471 -11.12 3.35 -9.39
N MET A 472 -10.79 3.68 -8.13
CA MET A 472 -9.86 4.74 -7.75
C MET A 472 -8.51 4.52 -8.46
N LEU A 473 -8.23 5.33 -9.47
CA LEU A 473 -6.89 5.86 -9.65
C LEU A 473 -6.68 6.74 -8.41
N THR A 474 -5.78 6.36 -7.50
CA THR A 474 -5.54 7.11 -6.26
C THR A 474 -5.03 8.50 -6.63
N THR A 475 -5.91 9.50 -6.55
CA THR A 475 -5.56 10.91 -6.69
C THR A 475 -4.49 11.25 -5.65
N PRO A 476 -3.29 11.73 -6.04
CA PRO A 476 -2.21 12.00 -5.11
C PRO A 476 -2.64 12.99 -4.00
N ARG A 477 -2.15 12.79 -2.77
CA ARG A 477 -2.54 13.60 -1.61
C ARG A 477 -2.30 15.10 -1.78
N GLY A 478 -1.23 15.46 -2.48
CA GLY A 478 -0.93 16.86 -2.77
C GLY A 478 -2.03 17.53 -3.61
N VAL A 479 -2.76 16.80 -4.46
CA VAL A 479 -3.77 17.39 -5.36
C VAL A 479 -5.22 17.27 -4.86
N MET A 480 -5.44 16.63 -3.71
CA MET A 480 -6.76 16.61 -3.04
C MET A 480 -6.92 17.87 -2.16
N PRO A 481 -8.12 18.46 -2.07
CA PRO A 481 -8.42 19.47 -1.05
C PRO A 481 -8.33 18.88 0.36
N HIS A 482 -7.71 19.60 1.29
CA HIS A 482 -7.56 19.22 2.69
C HIS A 482 -8.62 19.89 3.56
N ILE A 483 -9.36 19.10 4.33
CA ILE A 483 -10.41 19.57 5.24
C ILE A 483 -9.94 19.34 6.67
N GLY A 484 -9.61 20.41 7.40
CA GLY A 484 -9.16 20.30 8.79
C GLY A 484 -10.32 20.25 9.77
N LEU A 485 -10.30 19.30 10.71
CA LEU A 485 -11.26 19.20 11.79
C LEU A 485 -10.65 19.82 13.05
N PHE A 486 -11.22 20.93 13.51
CA PHE A 486 -10.76 21.70 14.66
C PHE A 486 -11.82 21.75 15.76
N GLY A 487 -11.40 22.07 16.98
CA GLY A 487 -12.26 22.23 18.13
C GLY A 487 -11.60 21.74 19.41
N CYS A 488 -12.16 22.12 20.55
CA CYS A 488 -11.68 21.70 21.87
C CYS A 488 -11.77 20.16 22.08
N ARG A 489 -11.12 19.65 23.13
CA ARG A 489 -11.24 18.25 23.55
C ARG A 489 -12.72 17.92 23.77
N ASN A 490 -13.12 16.71 23.39
CA ASN A 490 -14.50 16.22 23.51
C ASN A 490 -15.57 16.91 22.65
N ALA A 491 -15.22 17.88 21.79
CA ALA A 491 -16.15 18.47 20.80
C ALA A 491 -16.67 17.46 19.74
N GLY A 492 -16.16 16.23 19.74
CA GLY A 492 -16.65 15.14 18.91
C GLY A 492 -16.05 15.08 17.50
N LYS A 493 -14.87 15.68 17.25
CA LYS A 493 -14.16 15.68 15.95
C LYS A 493 -14.08 14.29 15.30
N SER A 494 -13.48 13.33 16.01
CA SER A 494 -13.30 11.97 15.51
C SER A 494 -14.63 11.21 15.41
N SER A 495 -15.59 11.45 16.32
CA SER A 495 -16.93 10.84 16.28
C SER A 495 -17.70 11.30 15.04
N TRP A 496 -17.69 12.60 14.76
CA TRP A 496 -18.35 13.19 13.60
C TRP A 496 -17.70 12.70 12.29
N PHE A 497 -16.37 12.65 12.23
CA PHE A 497 -15.68 12.11 11.06
C PHE A 497 -16.06 10.64 10.80
N ASN A 498 -16.12 9.82 11.85
CA ASN A 498 -16.54 8.42 11.72
C ASN A 498 -17.97 8.31 11.18
N ALA A 499 -18.90 9.13 11.70
CA ALA A 499 -20.27 9.22 11.21
C ALA A 499 -20.33 9.61 9.72
N LEU A 500 -19.55 10.61 9.30
CA LEU A 500 -19.48 11.01 7.89
C LEU A 500 -19.04 9.86 6.95
N THR A 501 -18.09 9.05 7.40
CA THR A 501 -17.52 7.96 6.57
C THR A 501 -18.35 6.69 6.51
N GLY A 502 -19.40 6.54 7.34
CA GLY A 502 -20.22 5.32 7.38
C GLY A 502 -19.44 4.06 7.80
N GLN A 503 -18.27 4.22 8.42
CA GLN A 503 -17.48 3.11 8.97
C GLN A 503 -17.95 2.83 10.39
N GLU A 504 -18.79 1.80 10.58
CA GLU A 504 -19.07 1.30 11.92
C GLU A 504 -17.78 0.75 12.56
N ARG A 505 -17.39 1.38 13.68
CA ARG A 505 -16.43 0.92 14.69
C ARG A 505 -14.95 0.83 14.25
N ALA A 506 -14.30 1.97 14.16
CA ALA A 506 -12.98 2.12 14.81
C ALA A 506 -13.24 2.61 16.24
N ILE A 507 -12.93 1.77 17.23
CA ILE A 507 -13.06 2.09 18.66
C ILE A 507 -12.45 3.47 18.92
N VAL A 508 -13.29 4.43 19.31
CA VAL A 508 -12.83 5.68 19.91
C VAL A 508 -12.15 5.27 21.20
N SER A 509 -10.84 5.51 21.33
CA SER A 509 -10.15 5.26 22.59
C SER A 509 -10.83 6.13 23.65
N ALA A 510 -11.41 5.52 24.69
CA ALA A 510 -12.05 6.21 25.80
C ALA A 510 -11.03 6.88 26.76
N ARG A 511 -9.96 7.47 26.21
CA ARG A 511 -9.11 8.42 26.92
C ARG A 511 -9.22 9.77 26.20
N PRO A 512 -9.81 10.80 26.84
CA PRO A 512 -9.81 12.15 26.29
C PRO A 512 -8.37 12.56 25.98
N GLY A 513 -8.06 13.00 24.76
CA GLY A 513 -6.72 13.50 24.38
C GLY A 513 -5.81 12.53 23.61
N SER A 514 -6.36 11.61 22.80
CA SER A 514 -5.60 10.55 22.12
C SER A 514 -5.00 10.92 20.74
N THR A 515 -5.28 12.09 20.17
CA THR A 515 -4.73 12.51 18.87
C THR A 515 -3.41 13.24 19.07
N THR A 516 -2.28 12.52 19.08
CA THR A 516 -0.93 13.10 19.31
C THR A 516 -0.33 13.77 18.07
N ASP A 517 -0.71 13.33 16.87
CA ASP A 517 -0.34 13.91 15.59
C ASP A 517 -1.57 14.03 14.67
N PRO A 518 -1.68 15.07 13.82
CA PRO A 518 -2.80 15.21 12.90
C PRO A 518 -2.99 13.96 12.02
N VAL A 519 -4.16 13.33 12.10
CA VAL A 519 -4.45 12.09 11.37
C VAL A 519 -5.08 12.44 10.02
N GLU A 520 -4.41 12.07 8.93
CA GLU A 520 -4.85 12.33 7.56
C GLU A 520 -5.65 11.13 7.01
N LYS A 521 -6.88 11.36 6.53
CA LYS A 521 -7.78 10.31 6.01
C LYS A 521 -8.39 10.73 4.67
N ALA A 522 -8.13 9.96 3.62
CA ALA A 522 -8.72 10.20 2.30
C ALA A 522 -10.19 9.78 2.28
N TYR A 523 -11.03 10.58 1.64
CA TYR A 523 -12.48 10.37 1.57
C TYR A 523 -13.02 10.77 0.19
N GLU A 524 -13.87 9.94 -0.41
CA GLU A 524 -14.55 10.29 -1.68
C GLU A 524 -15.84 11.05 -1.36
N LEU A 525 -15.79 12.38 -1.46
CA LEU A 525 -16.94 13.26 -1.24
C LEU A 525 -17.77 13.36 -2.51
N LEU A 526 -18.76 12.49 -2.69
CA LEU A 526 -19.63 12.54 -3.88
C LEU A 526 -20.59 13.75 -3.83
N PRO A 527 -20.82 14.46 -4.96
CA PRO A 527 -20.27 14.23 -6.30
C PRO A 527 -18.94 14.94 -6.59
N PHE A 528 -18.36 15.67 -5.63
CA PHE A 528 -17.14 16.47 -5.81
C PHE A 528 -15.92 15.62 -6.20
N GLY A 529 -15.66 14.53 -5.49
CA GLY A 529 -14.50 13.66 -5.69
C GLY A 529 -13.64 13.52 -4.42
N PRO A 530 -12.36 13.13 -4.57
CA PRO A 530 -11.51 12.79 -3.44
C PRO A 530 -11.03 14.04 -2.67
N VAL A 531 -11.18 14.00 -1.34
CA VAL A 531 -10.71 15.00 -0.37
C VAL A 531 -9.89 14.31 0.73
N LEU A 532 -9.07 15.06 1.45
CA LEU A 532 -8.30 14.57 2.59
C LEU A 532 -8.77 15.26 3.87
N PHE A 533 -9.35 14.52 4.81
CA PHE A 533 -9.63 15.05 6.14
C PHE A 533 -8.39 15.00 7.02
N VAL A 534 -8.16 16.06 7.79
CA VAL A 534 -7.06 16.18 8.75
C VAL A 534 -7.65 16.36 10.15
N ASP A 535 -7.68 15.28 10.93
CA ASP A 535 -8.20 15.29 12.31
C ASP A 535 -7.12 15.83 13.26
N THR A 536 -7.37 16.97 13.92
CA THR A 536 -6.38 17.64 14.78
C THR A 536 -6.52 17.30 16.26
N ALA A 537 -5.49 17.57 17.05
CA ALA A 537 -5.60 17.54 18.51
C ALA A 537 -6.61 18.59 19.01
N GLY A 538 -7.04 18.47 20.28
CA GLY A 538 -7.86 19.50 20.92
C GLY A 538 -7.14 20.84 21.03
N LEU A 539 -7.89 21.94 20.94
CA LEU A 539 -7.33 23.29 21.02
C LEU A 539 -6.91 23.72 22.43
N ASP A 540 -7.33 22.96 23.44
CA ASP A 540 -7.19 23.19 24.88
C ASP A 540 -6.38 22.10 25.57
N ASP A 541 -5.38 21.55 24.87
CA ASP A 541 -4.51 20.51 25.43
C ASP A 541 -3.44 21.14 26.35
N GLU A 542 -3.34 20.64 27.59
CA GLU A 542 -2.48 21.20 28.64
C GLU A 542 -1.16 20.41 28.81
N GLY A 543 -0.16 21.03 29.46
CA GLY A 543 1.18 20.47 29.69
C GLY A 543 2.18 20.73 28.57
N GLU A 544 3.47 20.39 28.77
CA GLU A 544 4.53 20.62 27.76
C GLU A 544 4.23 19.95 26.41
N LEU A 545 3.76 18.70 26.46
CA LEU A 545 3.32 17.96 25.27
C LEU A 545 2.01 18.53 24.68
N GLY A 546 1.11 19.07 25.51
CA GLY A 546 -0.13 19.71 25.07
C GLY A 546 0.13 21.00 24.29
N MET A 547 1.05 21.84 24.77
CA MET A 547 1.45 23.06 24.08
C MET A 547 2.05 22.77 22.69
N LEU A 548 2.90 21.75 22.56
CA LEU A 548 3.43 21.30 21.27
C LEU A 548 2.33 20.78 20.34
N ARG A 549 1.30 20.11 20.87
CA ARG A 549 0.14 19.65 20.08
C ARG A 549 -0.74 20.79 19.60
N VAL A 550 -0.99 21.80 20.44
CA VAL A 550 -1.73 23.00 20.04
C VAL A 550 -0.97 23.75 18.94
N GLN A 551 0.36 23.86 19.05
CA GLN A 551 1.21 24.43 17.99
C GLN A 551 1.09 23.62 16.68
N LYS A 552 1.18 22.28 16.73
CA LYS A 552 0.97 21.41 15.56
C LYS A 552 -0.43 21.56 14.96
N THR A 553 -1.48 21.67 15.77
CA THR A 553 -2.86 21.91 15.31
C THR A 553 -2.95 23.25 14.58
N ARG A 554 -2.37 24.32 15.12
CA ARG A 554 -2.33 25.63 14.44
C ARG A 554 -1.56 25.57 13.11
N ALA A 555 -0.46 24.81 13.04
CA ALA A 555 0.27 24.61 11.79
C ALA A 555 -0.59 23.92 10.71
N VAL A 556 -1.54 23.04 11.09
CA VAL A 556 -2.48 22.44 10.14
C VAL A 556 -3.41 23.48 9.51
N LEU A 557 -3.83 24.50 10.26
CA LEU A 557 -4.70 25.57 9.75
C LEU A 557 -4.06 26.33 8.57
N ALA A 558 -2.73 26.32 8.47
CA ALA A 558 -2.02 26.97 7.38
C ALA A 558 -2.12 26.27 6.02
N ARG A 559 -2.47 24.98 6.00
CA ARG A 559 -2.36 24.12 4.81
C ARG A 559 -3.70 23.52 4.35
N VAL A 560 -4.77 23.71 5.13
CA VAL A 560 -6.11 23.20 4.79
C VAL A 560 -6.83 24.13 3.82
N ASP A 561 -7.63 23.55 2.94
CA ASP A 561 -8.51 24.23 2.01
C ASP A 561 -9.86 24.59 2.64
N LEU A 562 -10.26 23.88 3.71
CA LEU A 562 -11.50 24.14 4.45
C LEU A 562 -11.34 23.80 5.93
N VAL A 563 -11.94 24.61 6.79
CA VAL A 563 -11.98 24.41 8.26
C VAL A 563 -13.35 23.93 8.69
N VAL A 564 -13.43 22.81 9.39
CA VAL A 564 -14.62 22.39 10.12
C VAL A 564 -14.35 22.56 11.61
N LEU A 565 -15.02 23.52 12.25
CA LEU A 565 -14.86 23.81 13.67
C LEU A 565 -16.01 23.19 14.44
N LEU A 566 -15.72 22.17 15.24
CA LEU A 566 -16.70 21.51 16.10
C LEU A 566 -16.73 22.18 17.48
N VAL A 567 -17.92 22.57 17.91
CA VAL A 567 -18.18 23.23 19.20
C VAL A 567 -19.25 22.45 19.99
N SER A 568 -19.25 22.59 21.30
CA SER A 568 -20.30 22.03 22.16
C SER A 568 -21.56 22.90 22.15
N PRO A 569 -22.72 22.38 22.64
CA PRO A 569 -23.96 23.16 22.73
C PRO A 569 -23.87 24.44 23.58
N GLY A 570 -22.85 24.56 24.42
CA GLY A 570 -22.57 25.74 25.24
C GLY A 570 -21.97 26.95 24.50
N GLY A 571 -21.62 26.81 23.21
CA GLY A 571 -21.12 27.90 22.38
C GLY A 571 -19.61 27.91 22.13
N LEU A 572 -19.12 29.00 21.54
CA LEU A 572 -17.70 29.19 21.21
C LEU A 572 -16.88 29.46 22.48
N ARG A 573 -15.77 28.74 22.65
CA ARG A 573 -14.74 29.07 23.62
C ARG A 573 -13.67 29.98 23.03
N ASP A 574 -12.82 30.55 23.88
CA ASP A 574 -11.76 31.45 23.43
C ASP A 574 -10.76 30.78 22.48
N GLU A 575 -10.50 29.48 22.66
CA GLU A 575 -9.64 28.72 21.75
C GLU A 575 -10.29 28.51 20.38
N ASP A 576 -11.60 28.25 20.34
CA ASP A 576 -12.36 28.13 19.10
C ASP A 576 -12.38 29.47 18.33
N ARG A 577 -12.50 30.59 19.06
CA ARG A 577 -12.42 31.96 18.50
C ARG A 577 -11.07 32.28 17.87
N VAL A 578 -9.97 31.70 18.37
CA VAL A 578 -8.65 31.86 17.74
C VAL A 578 -8.65 31.24 16.36
N VAL A 579 -9.12 29.99 16.22
CA VAL A 579 -9.19 29.29 14.92
C VAL A 579 -10.11 30.04 13.95
N LEU A 580 -11.26 30.51 14.42
CA LEU A 580 -12.21 31.25 13.60
C LEU A 580 -11.63 32.58 13.08
N ARG A 581 -10.96 33.35 13.95
CA ARG A 581 -10.27 34.59 13.55
C ARG A 581 -9.15 34.33 12.56
N GLU A 582 -8.38 33.27 12.77
CA GLU A 582 -7.26 32.91 11.91
C GLU A 582 -7.73 32.41 10.54
N ALA A 583 -8.78 31.59 10.48
CA ALA A 583 -9.42 31.18 9.23
C ALA A 583 -9.92 32.40 8.43
N ARG A 584 -10.58 33.36 9.09
CA ARG A 584 -11.03 34.63 8.49
C ARG A 584 -9.87 35.47 7.96
N ALA A 585 -8.84 35.68 8.78
CA ALA A 585 -7.67 36.48 8.40
C ALA A 585 -6.92 35.89 7.20
N ARG A 586 -6.99 34.56 7.02
CA ARG A 586 -6.36 33.84 5.91
C ARG A 586 -7.27 33.65 4.69
N GLY A 587 -8.56 33.98 4.81
CA GLY A 587 -9.56 33.74 3.77
C GLY A 587 -9.86 32.26 3.53
N VAL A 588 -9.64 31.39 4.52
CA VAL A 588 -9.96 29.96 4.40
C VAL A 588 -11.44 29.77 4.73
N PRO A 589 -12.24 29.13 3.84
CA PRO A 589 -13.64 28.87 4.12
C PRO A 589 -13.77 27.97 5.34
N TYR A 590 -14.79 28.22 6.15
CA TYR A 590 -15.02 27.47 7.38
C TYR A 590 -16.50 27.13 7.58
N LEU A 591 -16.75 26.06 8.33
CA LEU A 591 -18.07 25.61 8.75
C LEU A 591 -18.04 25.32 10.26
N VAL A 592 -18.93 25.95 11.02
CA VAL A 592 -19.08 25.66 12.45
C VAL A 592 -20.16 24.60 12.65
N LEU A 593 -19.83 23.53 13.38
CA LEU A 593 -20.76 22.46 13.72
C LEU A 593 -20.96 22.43 15.23
N VAL A 594 -22.18 22.72 15.68
CA VAL A 594 -22.58 22.54 17.08
C VAL A 594 -22.96 21.07 17.25
N ASN A 595 -22.10 20.27 17.87
CA ASN A 595 -22.25 18.82 17.96
C ASN A 595 -22.91 18.39 19.28
N HIS A 596 -23.27 17.10 19.40
CA HIS A 596 -23.94 16.49 20.57
C HIS A 596 -25.36 17.01 20.85
N CYS A 597 -26.06 17.50 19.82
CA CYS A 597 -27.43 18.02 19.95
C CYS A 597 -28.49 16.95 20.28
N ASP A 598 -28.12 15.66 20.26
CA ASP A 598 -28.90 14.54 20.79
C ASP A 598 -28.91 14.48 22.33
N VAL A 599 -27.85 14.96 22.97
CA VAL A 599 -27.72 14.98 24.45
C VAL A 599 -28.26 16.29 25.02
N GLU A 600 -27.85 17.41 24.43
CA GLU A 600 -28.21 18.75 24.88
C GLU A 600 -28.41 19.67 23.68
N ARG A 601 -29.57 20.32 23.61
CA ARG A 601 -29.83 21.31 22.56
C ARG A 601 -29.27 22.68 23.00
N PRO A 602 -28.56 23.40 22.12
CA PRO A 602 -28.09 24.74 22.43
C PRO A 602 -29.27 25.66 22.74
N ALA A 603 -29.13 26.51 23.75
CA ALA A 603 -30.13 27.52 24.07
C ALA A 603 -30.27 28.52 22.90
N HIS A 604 -31.46 29.11 22.74
CA HIS A 604 -31.78 29.95 21.58
C HIS A 604 -30.88 31.19 21.50
N ASP A 605 -30.53 31.78 22.63
CA ASP A 605 -29.59 32.90 22.75
C ASP A 605 -28.16 32.50 22.38
N VAL A 606 -27.70 31.31 22.79
CA VAL A 606 -26.39 30.76 22.42
C VAL A 606 -26.31 30.52 20.91
N LEU A 607 -27.33 29.91 20.30
CA LEU A 607 -27.35 29.67 18.86
C LEU A 607 -27.39 30.99 18.06
N ALA A 608 -28.18 31.96 18.52
CA ALA A 608 -28.22 33.29 17.92
C ALA A 608 -26.86 34.02 18.01
N ALA A 609 -26.18 33.93 19.15
CA ALA A 609 -24.84 34.48 19.33
C ALA A 609 -23.82 33.79 18.42
N LEU A 610 -23.88 32.45 18.28
CA LEU A 610 -23.04 31.68 17.36
C LEU A 610 -23.27 32.09 15.90
N GLN A 611 -24.53 32.27 15.48
CA GLN A 611 -24.86 32.72 14.13
C GLN A 611 -24.34 34.14 13.87
N GLN A 612 -24.46 35.05 14.84
CA GLN A 612 -23.92 36.41 14.71
C GLN A 612 -22.38 36.40 14.67
N GLU A 613 -21.73 35.60 15.52
CA GLU A 613 -20.27 35.60 15.64
C GLU A 613 -19.59 34.83 14.50
N ALA A 614 -20.11 33.66 14.10
CA ALA A 614 -19.50 32.77 13.11
C ALA A 614 -20.14 32.86 11.70
N GLY A 615 -21.36 33.34 11.58
CA GLY A 615 -22.11 33.40 10.32
C GLY A 615 -22.79 32.06 10.01
N ARG A 616 -22.04 31.11 9.42
CA ARG A 616 -22.57 29.80 9.02
C ARG A 616 -22.32 28.75 10.10
N CYS A 617 -23.38 28.32 10.78
CA CYS A 617 -23.34 27.20 11.73
C CYS A 617 -24.46 26.19 11.46
N LEU A 618 -24.22 24.92 11.78
CA LEU A 618 -25.21 23.84 11.75
C LEU A 618 -25.24 23.16 13.11
N THR A 619 -26.44 22.84 13.61
CA THR A 619 -26.63 21.99 14.79
C THR A 619 -26.73 20.55 14.35
N VAL A 620 -25.89 19.68 14.90
CA VAL A 620 -25.75 18.30 14.43
C VAL A 620 -25.64 17.32 15.59
N SER A 621 -26.10 16.10 15.36
CA SER A 621 -25.72 14.92 16.12
C SER A 621 -24.92 13.98 15.23
N SER A 622 -23.81 13.46 15.77
CA SER A 622 -23.03 12.42 15.09
C SER A 622 -23.78 11.08 14.96
N LEU A 623 -24.99 10.97 15.53
CA LEU A 623 -25.87 9.80 15.45
C LEU A 623 -26.99 9.96 14.41
N SER A 624 -27.18 11.15 13.83
CA SER A 624 -28.24 11.44 12.86
C SER A 624 -27.70 11.38 11.44
N ASP A 625 -28.19 10.41 10.65
CA ASP A 625 -27.83 10.29 9.22
C ASP A 625 -28.28 11.52 8.40
N ASP A 626 -29.40 12.14 8.78
CA ASP A 626 -29.92 13.36 8.14
C ASP A 626 -28.99 14.55 8.38
N ASP A 627 -28.47 14.71 9.60
CA ASP A 627 -27.53 15.78 9.95
C ASP A 627 -26.20 15.59 9.21
N VAL A 628 -25.73 14.34 9.10
CA VAL A 628 -24.52 14.00 8.31
C VAL A 628 -24.72 14.35 6.83
N ALA A 629 -25.90 14.08 6.28
CA ALA A 629 -26.23 14.43 4.90
C ALA A 629 -26.27 15.95 4.68
N GLU A 630 -26.82 16.72 5.62
CA GLU A 630 -26.84 18.19 5.56
C GLU A 630 -25.42 18.78 5.61
N VAL A 631 -24.56 18.30 6.52
CA VAL A 631 -23.16 18.76 6.56
C VAL A 631 -22.43 18.40 5.27
N ARG A 632 -22.67 17.21 4.70
CA ARG A 632 -22.09 16.82 3.41
C ARG A 632 -22.45 17.83 2.32
N GLN A 633 -23.69 18.29 2.25
CA GLN A 633 -24.12 19.33 1.30
C GLN A 633 -23.44 20.67 1.58
N ALA A 634 -23.29 21.07 2.84
CA ALA A 634 -22.60 22.29 3.21
C ALA A 634 -21.11 22.26 2.82
N LEU A 635 -20.43 21.13 3.03
CA LEU A 635 -19.04 20.93 2.59
C LEU A 635 -18.92 21.02 1.06
N LEU A 636 -19.82 20.38 0.31
CA LEU A 636 -19.83 20.46 -1.15
C LEU A 636 -19.96 21.91 -1.63
N ALA A 637 -20.84 22.70 -1.01
CA ALA A 637 -21.02 24.11 -1.37
C ALA A 637 -19.79 24.98 -1.05
N LEU A 638 -19.06 24.68 0.03
CA LEU A 638 -17.88 25.43 0.45
C LEU A 638 -16.60 25.04 -0.29
N LEU A 639 -16.50 23.80 -0.79
CA LEU A 639 -15.37 23.33 -1.58
C LEU A 639 -15.45 23.77 -3.05
N GLN A 640 -16.62 24.20 -3.50
CA GLN A 640 -16.75 24.83 -4.81
C GLN A 640 -16.16 26.24 -4.75
N PRO A 641 -15.35 26.65 -5.75
CA PRO A 641 -14.88 28.02 -5.82
C PRO A 641 -16.08 28.98 -5.89
N PRO A 642 -15.97 30.20 -5.33
CA PRO A 642 -17.01 31.22 -5.44
C PRO A 642 -17.43 31.42 -6.90
N ALA A 643 -18.72 31.66 -7.13
CA ALA A 643 -19.23 31.85 -8.48
C ALA A 643 -18.47 32.99 -9.20
N GLY A 644 -17.77 32.65 -10.29
CA GLY A 644 -16.98 33.59 -11.08
C GLY A 644 -15.46 33.53 -10.84
N GLU A 645 -14.97 32.80 -9.84
CA GLU A 645 -13.54 32.58 -9.66
C GLU A 645 -13.03 31.40 -10.52
N PRO A 646 -11.94 31.58 -11.29
CA PRO A 646 -11.40 30.52 -12.12
C PRO A 646 -10.79 29.41 -11.25
N VAL A 647 -11.22 28.17 -11.50
CA VAL A 647 -10.61 26.96 -10.95
C VAL A 647 -9.13 26.93 -11.37
N PRO A 648 -8.17 26.57 -10.51
CA PRO A 648 -6.77 26.45 -10.90
C PRO A 648 -6.61 25.50 -12.10
N VAL A 649 -6.21 26.05 -13.23
CA VAL A 649 -5.96 25.31 -14.48
C VAL A 649 -4.47 25.03 -14.59
N LEU A 650 -4.09 23.81 -14.97
CA LEU A 650 -2.69 23.47 -15.21
C LEU A 650 -2.34 23.87 -16.66
N VAL A 651 -2.96 23.25 -17.67
CA VAL A 651 -2.73 23.56 -19.10
C VAL A 651 -4.00 23.77 -19.92
N GLY A 652 -5.17 23.33 -19.44
CA GLY A 652 -6.33 23.10 -20.29
C GLY A 652 -6.89 24.34 -21.01
N ASP A 653 -6.75 25.53 -20.47
CA ASP A 653 -7.22 26.78 -21.09
C ASP A 653 -6.29 27.31 -22.20
N LEU A 654 -5.11 26.72 -22.36
CA LEU A 654 -4.24 26.97 -23.52
C LEU A 654 -4.61 26.10 -24.73
N LEU A 655 -5.60 25.21 -24.58
CA LEU A 655 -5.91 24.16 -25.53
C LEU A 655 -7.36 24.26 -26.03
N ALA A 656 -7.53 24.03 -27.33
CA ALA A 656 -8.81 23.75 -27.97
C ALA A 656 -8.97 22.24 -28.25
N PRO A 657 -10.20 21.74 -28.40
CA PRO A 657 -10.44 20.37 -28.84
C PRO A 657 -9.70 20.05 -30.15
N GLN A 658 -9.13 18.86 -30.25
CA GLN A 658 -8.30 18.36 -31.35
C GLN A 658 -6.89 18.96 -31.48
N ASP A 659 -6.49 19.89 -30.61
CA ASP A 659 -5.11 20.38 -30.60
C ASP A 659 -4.10 19.25 -30.38
N LEU A 660 -2.94 19.35 -31.03
CA LEU A 660 -1.80 18.45 -30.77
C LEU A 660 -0.84 19.12 -29.78
N VAL A 661 -0.63 18.49 -28.63
CA VAL A 661 0.33 18.89 -27.60
C VAL A 661 1.50 17.92 -27.59
N LEU A 662 2.72 18.44 -27.62
CA LEU A 662 3.93 17.63 -27.60
C LEU A 662 4.59 17.69 -26.23
N LEU A 663 4.75 16.52 -25.59
CA LEU A 663 5.30 16.38 -24.24
C LEU A 663 6.72 15.78 -24.32
N VAL A 664 7.75 16.58 -24.07
CA VAL A 664 9.15 16.15 -24.09
C VAL A 664 9.57 15.68 -22.69
N VAL A 665 9.74 14.38 -22.55
CA VAL A 665 9.98 13.69 -21.28
C VAL A 665 11.30 12.91 -21.34
N PRO A 666 12.36 13.37 -20.65
CA PRO A 666 13.60 12.62 -20.56
C PRO A 666 13.44 11.35 -19.71
N ILE A 667 14.39 10.42 -19.83
CA ILE A 667 14.46 9.27 -18.92
C ILE A 667 14.94 9.79 -17.57
N ASP A 668 13.99 10.03 -16.67
CA ASP A 668 14.30 10.44 -15.32
C ASP A 668 14.74 9.23 -14.49
N ILE A 669 16.01 9.20 -14.08
CA ILE A 669 16.57 8.14 -13.21
C ILE A 669 15.85 8.14 -11.85
N SER A 670 15.32 9.29 -11.41
CA SER A 670 14.60 9.44 -10.15
C SER A 670 13.16 8.90 -10.21
N ALA A 671 12.61 8.69 -11.41
CA ALA A 671 11.30 8.06 -11.59
C ALA A 671 11.42 6.53 -11.56
N PRO A 672 10.59 5.80 -10.78
CA PRO A 672 10.60 4.34 -10.76
C PRO A 672 10.39 3.76 -12.15
N LYS A 673 11.15 2.71 -12.52
CA LYS A 673 11.00 2.03 -13.82
C LYS A 673 9.51 1.76 -14.12
N GLY A 674 9.07 2.23 -15.29
CA GLY A 674 7.69 2.05 -15.77
C GLY A 674 6.68 3.09 -15.27
N ARG A 675 7.11 4.26 -14.76
CA ARG A 675 6.22 5.36 -14.34
C ARG A 675 6.66 6.71 -14.89
N LEU A 676 5.69 7.58 -15.18
CA LEU A 676 5.89 9.01 -15.40
C LEU A 676 5.78 9.76 -14.06
N ILE A 677 6.47 10.89 -13.92
CA ILE A 677 6.33 11.73 -12.72
C ILE A 677 4.98 12.47 -12.73
N LEU A 678 4.53 12.88 -11.55
CA LEU A 678 3.19 13.44 -11.37
C LEU A 678 2.86 14.63 -12.31
N PRO A 679 3.73 15.64 -12.50
CA PRO A 679 3.46 16.74 -13.42
C PRO A 679 3.18 16.29 -14.87
N GLN A 680 3.88 15.24 -15.33
CA GLN A 680 3.71 14.68 -16.67
C GLN A 680 2.36 13.97 -16.80
N VAL A 681 1.98 13.17 -15.78
CA VAL A 681 0.69 12.47 -15.74
C VAL A 681 -0.47 13.45 -15.70
N MET A 682 -0.38 14.51 -14.88
CA MET A 682 -1.42 15.53 -14.78
C MET A 682 -1.60 16.31 -16.08
N THR A 683 -0.49 16.72 -16.70
CA THR A 683 -0.54 17.44 -17.98
C THR A 683 -1.15 16.56 -19.07
N LEU A 684 -0.70 15.30 -19.19
CA LEU A 684 -1.26 14.34 -20.15
C LEU A 684 -2.77 14.14 -19.92
N ARG A 685 -3.19 14.02 -18.65
CA ARG A 685 -4.59 13.84 -18.31
C ARG A 685 -5.45 15.03 -18.72
N GLU A 686 -5.00 16.25 -18.43
CA GLU A 686 -5.79 17.45 -18.74
C GLU A 686 -5.84 17.73 -20.25
N VAL A 687 -4.79 17.40 -21.01
CA VAL A 687 -4.84 17.42 -22.48
C VAL A 687 -5.98 16.53 -22.98
N LEU A 688 -6.08 15.30 -22.45
CA LEU A 688 -7.16 14.36 -22.82
C LEU A 688 -8.54 14.83 -22.34
N ASP A 689 -8.64 15.45 -21.15
CA ASP A 689 -9.92 15.98 -20.64
C ASP A 689 -10.44 17.18 -21.47
N ARG A 690 -9.59 17.79 -22.31
CA ARG A 690 -9.96 18.85 -23.26
C ARG A 690 -10.24 18.35 -24.68
N ASP A 691 -10.36 17.03 -24.87
CA ASP A 691 -10.50 16.39 -26.18
C ASP A 691 -9.35 16.73 -27.15
N ALA A 692 -8.16 17.04 -26.61
CA ALA A 692 -6.93 17.27 -27.36
C ALA A 692 -6.05 16.01 -27.40
N CYS A 693 -5.06 15.99 -28.29
CA CYS A 693 -4.14 14.88 -28.50
C CYS A 693 -2.77 15.18 -27.88
N ALA A 694 -2.14 14.18 -27.26
CA ALA A 694 -0.79 14.29 -26.73
C ALA A 694 0.18 13.36 -27.47
N LEU A 695 1.34 13.88 -27.88
CA LEU A 695 2.47 13.11 -28.37
C LEU A 695 3.62 13.19 -27.36
N VAL A 696 3.94 12.07 -26.70
CA VAL A 696 5.03 11.99 -25.71
C VAL A 696 6.30 11.50 -26.38
N VAL A 697 7.41 12.22 -26.23
CA VAL A 697 8.71 11.90 -26.85
C VAL A 697 9.85 12.11 -25.87
N LYS A 698 10.99 11.45 -26.11
CA LYS A 698 12.26 11.78 -25.45
C LYS A 698 12.93 12.97 -26.13
N GLU A 699 13.78 13.68 -25.40
CA GLU A 699 14.55 14.84 -25.85
C GLU A 699 15.40 14.53 -27.09
N GLN A 700 16.00 13.35 -27.14
CA GLN A 700 16.83 12.89 -28.27
C GLN A 700 16.03 12.67 -29.57
N ASP A 701 14.74 12.35 -29.44
CA ASP A 701 13.85 12.09 -30.58
C ASP A 701 13.07 13.35 -30.99
N TYR A 702 13.11 14.42 -30.17
CA TYR A 702 12.20 15.56 -30.30
C TYR A 702 12.27 16.25 -31.66
N ALA A 703 13.45 16.71 -32.08
CA ALA A 703 13.62 17.43 -33.34
C ALA A 703 13.17 16.59 -34.56
N ALA A 704 13.53 15.30 -34.57
CA ALA A 704 13.15 14.40 -35.66
C ALA A 704 11.64 14.14 -35.71
N ARG A 705 10.96 14.13 -34.55
CA ARG A 705 9.50 13.97 -34.47
C ARG A 705 8.78 15.25 -34.88
N LEU A 706 9.24 16.40 -34.40
CA LEU A 706 8.68 17.70 -34.75
C LEU A 706 8.70 17.94 -36.26
N ALA A 707 9.81 17.60 -36.94
CA ALA A 707 9.96 17.75 -38.38
C ALA A 707 9.06 16.82 -39.22
N ARG A 708 8.47 15.77 -38.61
CA ARG A 708 7.58 14.81 -39.29
C ARG A 708 6.11 15.09 -39.07
N LEU A 709 5.77 16.15 -38.34
CA LEU A 709 4.39 16.56 -38.14
C LEU A 709 3.93 17.41 -39.33
N ASP A 710 2.80 17.02 -39.94
CA ASP A 710 2.20 17.78 -41.04
C ASP A 710 1.64 19.14 -40.57
N VAL A 711 1.32 19.24 -39.27
CA VAL A 711 0.79 20.45 -38.63
C VAL A 711 1.62 20.73 -37.37
N PRO A 712 2.05 21.99 -37.14
CA PRO A 712 2.79 22.33 -35.93
C PRO A 712 1.94 22.06 -34.68
N PRO A 713 2.53 21.58 -33.57
CA PRO A 713 1.80 21.39 -32.34
C PRO A 713 1.30 22.75 -31.80
N ALA A 714 0.14 22.73 -31.15
CA ALA A 714 -0.44 23.91 -30.50
C ALA A 714 0.36 24.36 -29.28
N LEU A 715 1.03 23.40 -28.61
CA LEU A 715 1.87 23.65 -27.45
C LEU A 715 2.95 22.57 -27.30
N VAL A 716 4.15 22.98 -26.91
CA VAL A 716 5.22 22.09 -26.45
C VAL A 716 5.41 22.25 -24.95
N VAL A 717 5.41 21.14 -24.21
CA VAL A 717 5.73 21.11 -22.77
C VAL A 717 6.91 20.19 -22.55
N CYS A 718 7.97 20.69 -21.91
CA CYS A 718 9.17 19.91 -21.66
C CYS A 718 9.57 19.85 -20.18
N ASP A 719 10.43 18.91 -19.84
CA ASP A 719 11.12 18.91 -18.54
C ASP A 719 12.11 20.07 -18.45
N SER A 720 12.16 20.72 -17.28
CA SER A 720 13.05 21.87 -17.07
C SER A 720 14.53 21.52 -17.19
N GLN A 721 14.94 20.26 -17.04
CA GLN A 721 16.33 19.85 -17.24
C GLN A 721 16.79 19.92 -18.70
N VAL A 722 15.86 19.79 -19.65
CA VAL A 722 16.14 19.80 -21.09
C VAL A 722 15.55 21.03 -21.78
N VAL A 723 15.18 22.07 -21.03
CA VAL A 723 14.46 23.23 -21.59
C VAL A 723 15.29 24.01 -22.62
N GLN A 724 16.58 24.24 -22.37
CA GLN A 724 17.43 24.98 -23.31
C GLN A 724 17.55 24.31 -24.69
N PRO A 725 17.91 23.02 -24.83
CA PRO A 725 17.96 22.38 -26.15
C PRO A 725 16.58 22.27 -26.81
N VAL A 726 15.50 22.04 -26.04
CA VAL A 726 14.14 22.00 -26.61
C VAL A 726 13.74 23.38 -27.14
N VAL A 727 14.04 24.47 -26.44
CA VAL A 727 13.78 25.84 -26.91
C VAL A 727 14.50 26.12 -28.23
N GLN A 728 15.78 25.75 -28.35
CA GLN A 728 16.55 25.93 -29.59
C GLN A 728 16.00 25.13 -30.77
N GLN A 729 15.39 23.97 -30.50
CA GLN A 729 14.82 23.09 -31.53
C GLN A 729 13.37 23.43 -31.89
N THR A 730 12.69 24.29 -31.11
CA THR A 730 11.27 24.61 -31.30
C THR A 730 11.13 25.93 -32.06
N PRO A 731 10.46 25.95 -33.24
CA PRO A 731 10.22 27.19 -33.99
C PRO A 731 9.54 28.26 -33.14
N ASP A 732 9.93 29.53 -33.31
CA ASP A 732 9.43 30.66 -32.50
C ASP A 732 7.90 30.82 -32.54
N THR A 733 7.27 30.38 -33.63
CA THR A 733 5.82 30.39 -33.81
C THR A 733 5.06 29.39 -32.96
N VAL A 734 5.72 28.35 -32.43
CA VAL A 734 5.09 27.30 -31.62
C VAL A 734 5.19 27.68 -30.14
N PRO A 735 4.08 27.82 -29.39
CA PRO A 735 4.12 28.06 -27.96
C PRO A 735 4.87 26.95 -27.20
N LEU A 736 5.68 27.33 -26.22
CA LEU A 736 6.48 26.40 -25.42
C LEU A 736 6.48 26.79 -23.94
N THR A 737 6.39 25.80 -23.06
CA THR A 737 6.61 25.97 -21.63
C THR A 737 7.16 24.70 -20.98
N THR A 738 7.24 24.63 -19.65
CA THR A 738 7.73 23.46 -18.91
C THR A 738 6.71 22.91 -17.93
N PHE A 739 6.83 21.61 -17.60
CA PHE A 739 5.99 20.99 -16.56
C PHE A 739 6.08 21.73 -15.22
N SER A 740 7.26 22.23 -14.87
CA SER A 740 7.49 22.97 -13.62
C SER A 740 6.82 24.34 -13.61
N ILE A 741 6.76 25.05 -14.74
CA ILE A 741 6.04 26.33 -14.86
C ILE A 741 4.53 26.11 -14.79
N LEU A 742 4.02 25.07 -15.46
CA LEU A 742 2.61 24.68 -15.34
C LEU A 742 2.27 24.33 -13.88
N MET A 743 3.13 23.59 -13.18
CA MET A 743 2.90 23.31 -11.75
C MET A 743 2.87 24.57 -10.89
N SER A 744 3.70 25.57 -11.18
CA SER A 744 3.62 26.88 -10.52
C SER A 744 2.28 27.58 -10.74
N ARG A 745 1.72 27.44 -11.93
CA ARG A 745 0.36 27.91 -12.23
C ARG A 745 -0.68 27.25 -11.35
N PHE A 746 -0.61 25.92 -11.32
CA PHE A 746 -1.61 25.08 -10.68
C PHE A 746 -1.54 25.14 -9.15
N LYS A 747 -0.34 25.27 -8.58
CA LYS A 747 -0.11 25.25 -7.12
C LYS A 747 0.21 26.60 -6.49
N GLY A 748 0.63 27.60 -7.26
CA GLY A 748 1.11 28.87 -6.71
C GLY A 748 0.45 30.09 -7.31
N ASP A 749 0.99 31.24 -6.93
CA ASP A 749 0.78 32.51 -7.61
C ASP A 749 1.89 32.66 -8.66
N MET A 750 1.56 32.33 -9.91
CA MET A 750 2.52 32.38 -11.01
C MET A 750 3.10 33.79 -11.22
N VAL A 751 2.31 34.84 -10.99
CA VAL A 751 2.76 36.22 -11.22
C VAL A 751 3.80 36.60 -10.18
N GLN A 752 3.53 36.30 -8.90
CA GLN A 752 4.50 36.51 -7.82
C GLN A 752 5.80 35.72 -8.07
N LEU A 753 5.69 34.46 -8.49
CA LEU A 753 6.86 33.61 -8.75
C LEU A 753 7.70 34.12 -9.93
N ALA A 754 7.04 34.69 -10.94
CA ALA A 754 7.71 35.30 -12.08
C ALA A 754 8.41 36.62 -11.68
N GLN A 755 7.82 37.42 -10.79
CA GLN A 755 8.49 38.58 -10.20
C GLN A 755 9.77 38.17 -9.45
N GLY A 756 9.67 37.16 -8.59
CA GLY A 756 10.84 36.62 -7.88
C GLY A 756 11.90 36.06 -8.83
N ALA A 757 11.50 35.46 -9.95
CA ALA A 757 12.44 35.02 -11.00
C ALA A 757 13.20 36.21 -11.61
N GLY A 758 12.57 37.38 -11.73
CA GLY A 758 13.20 38.61 -12.19
C GLY A 758 14.32 39.10 -11.26
N CYS A 759 14.19 38.82 -9.96
CA CYS A 759 15.18 39.18 -8.95
C CYS A 759 16.46 38.34 -9.00
N ILE A 760 16.47 37.17 -9.68
CA ILE A 760 17.68 36.34 -9.83
C ILE A 760 18.83 37.14 -10.48
N ARG A 761 18.51 38.07 -11.38
CA ARG A 761 19.51 38.93 -12.05
C ARG A 761 20.27 39.87 -11.10
N ARG A 762 19.78 40.02 -9.87
CA ARG A 762 20.35 40.90 -8.84
C ARG A 762 21.23 40.14 -7.83
N LEU A 763 21.28 38.81 -7.92
CA LEU A 763 22.09 38.01 -7.00
C LEU A 763 23.57 38.30 -7.22
N LEU A 764 24.28 38.54 -6.13
CA LEU A 764 25.71 38.77 -6.07
C LEU A 764 26.42 37.59 -5.41
N PRO A 765 27.72 37.40 -5.67
CA PRO A 765 28.51 36.40 -4.94
C PRO A 765 28.44 36.65 -3.42
N GLY A 766 28.16 35.60 -2.65
CA GLY A 766 27.97 35.67 -1.19
C GLY A 766 26.53 35.88 -0.74
N ASP A 767 25.58 36.18 -1.65
CA ASP A 767 24.16 36.24 -1.28
C ASP A 767 23.64 34.88 -0.81
N ARG A 768 22.73 34.91 0.17
CA ARG A 768 22.04 33.77 0.74
C ARG A 768 20.76 33.43 -0.01
N VAL A 769 20.66 32.20 -0.48
CA VAL A 769 19.50 31.66 -1.20
C VAL A 769 18.95 30.43 -0.47
N LEU A 770 17.64 30.42 -0.23
CA LEU A 770 16.95 29.28 0.36
C LEU A 770 16.36 28.39 -0.73
N ILE A 771 16.77 27.13 -0.80
CA ILE A 771 16.10 26.11 -1.60
C ILE A 771 15.07 25.39 -0.71
N ALA A 772 13.79 25.50 -1.07
CA ALA A 772 12.69 24.94 -0.30
C ALA A 772 12.01 23.76 -1.02
N GLU A 773 12.25 22.55 -0.54
CA GLU A 773 11.57 21.33 -0.98
C GLU A 773 10.30 21.09 -0.16
N ALA A 774 9.20 20.75 -0.83
CA ALA A 774 7.93 20.45 -0.17
C ALA A 774 7.76 18.96 0.15
N CYS A 775 8.80 18.14 -0.06
CA CYS A 775 8.78 16.70 0.21
C CYS A 775 10.07 16.27 0.91
N SER A 776 9.99 15.25 1.77
CA SER A 776 11.11 14.63 2.45
C SER A 776 11.52 13.36 1.69
N HIS A 777 12.52 13.45 0.81
CA HIS A 777 13.08 12.30 0.11
C HIS A 777 14.61 12.26 0.30
N HIS A 778 15.20 11.08 0.14
CA HIS A 778 16.66 10.93 0.21
C HIS A 778 17.32 11.64 -0.98
N ALA A 779 18.30 12.50 -0.69
CA ALA A 779 19.09 13.19 -1.70
C ALA A 779 19.86 12.17 -2.54
N GLN A 780 19.74 12.27 -3.87
CA GLN A 780 20.48 11.44 -4.82
C GLN A 780 21.66 12.23 -5.39
N ASP A 781 22.65 11.52 -5.94
CA ASP A 781 23.68 12.16 -6.77
C ASP A 781 22.98 12.85 -7.96
N ASP A 782 23.31 14.14 -8.18
CA ASP A 782 22.76 14.98 -9.25
C ASP A 782 21.32 15.54 -9.05
N ASP A 783 20.90 15.67 -7.79
CA ASP A 783 19.64 16.29 -7.35
C ASP A 783 19.41 17.71 -7.92
N ILE A 784 18.23 17.96 -8.48
CA ILE A 784 17.85 19.24 -9.10
C ILE A 784 17.89 20.38 -8.09
N GLY A 785 17.28 20.21 -6.93
CA GLY A 785 17.15 21.23 -5.89
C GLY A 785 18.46 21.44 -5.15
N ARG A 786 19.17 20.37 -4.81
CA ARG A 786 20.34 20.43 -3.92
C ARG A 786 21.67 20.65 -4.64
N VAL A 787 21.74 20.32 -5.93
CA VAL A 787 22.99 20.35 -6.70
C VAL A 787 22.88 21.24 -7.94
N LYS A 788 21.90 20.99 -8.82
CA LYS A 788 21.84 21.67 -10.13
C LYS A 788 21.45 23.14 -10.03
N ILE A 789 20.35 23.45 -9.35
CA ILE A 789 19.86 24.82 -9.19
C ILE A 789 20.91 25.70 -8.50
N PRO A 790 21.51 25.30 -7.36
CA PRO A 790 22.58 26.06 -6.72
C PRO A 790 23.73 26.39 -7.69
N ARG A 791 24.22 25.39 -8.44
CA ARG A 791 25.27 25.59 -9.44
C ARG A 791 24.86 26.56 -10.55
N LEU A 792 23.63 26.45 -11.06
CA LEU A 792 23.10 27.32 -12.10
C LEU A 792 22.94 28.76 -11.61
N LEU A 793 22.44 28.96 -10.40
CA LEU A 793 22.28 30.29 -9.81
C LEU A 793 23.62 30.95 -9.49
N SER A 794 24.59 30.21 -8.94
CA SER A 794 25.95 30.74 -8.74
C SER A 794 26.61 31.17 -10.04
N ARG A 795 26.39 30.42 -11.14
CA ARG A 795 26.83 30.86 -12.47
C ARG A 795 26.14 32.13 -12.92
N ALA A 796 24.81 32.24 -12.72
CA ALA A 796 24.05 33.44 -13.06
C ALA A 796 24.46 34.67 -12.23
N ALA A 797 24.89 34.47 -10.98
CA ALA A 797 25.39 35.50 -10.07
C ALA A 797 26.88 35.84 -10.28
N ASN A 798 27.56 35.20 -11.25
CA ASN A 798 29.00 35.33 -11.50
C ASN A 798 29.89 35.01 -10.28
N GLY A 799 29.46 34.11 -9.39
CA GLY A 799 30.24 33.67 -8.24
C GLY A 799 29.46 32.77 -7.27
N PRO A 800 30.12 32.23 -6.25
CA PRO A 800 29.48 31.32 -5.29
C PRO A 800 28.38 32.04 -4.50
N LEU A 801 27.27 31.34 -4.27
CA LEU A 801 26.17 31.77 -3.39
C LEU A 801 26.21 30.95 -2.11
N GLU A 802 25.72 31.52 -1.01
CA GLU A 802 25.45 30.78 0.22
C GLU A 802 24.08 30.12 0.10
N VAL A 803 24.02 28.78 0.17
CA VAL A 803 22.78 28.05 -0.11
C VAL A 803 22.36 27.20 1.07
N ASP A 804 21.18 27.50 1.59
CA ASP A 804 20.50 26.68 2.59
C ASP A 804 19.42 25.84 1.92
N VAL A 805 19.27 24.58 2.35
CA VAL A 805 18.28 23.65 1.82
C VAL A 805 17.38 23.17 2.95
N VAL A 806 16.07 23.32 2.75
CA VAL A 806 15.05 22.79 3.66
C VAL A 806 14.12 21.84 2.92
N ALA A 807 13.61 20.83 3.63
CA ALA A 807 12.75 19.81 3.04
C ALA A 807 11.49 19.56 3.86
N GLY A 808 10.41 19.14 3.19
CA GLY A 808 9.15 18.80 3.84
C GLY A 808 8.52 19.98 4.56
N ARG A 809 8.50 19.92 5.90
CA ARG A 809 7.81 20.87 6.79
C ARG A 809 8.76 21.88 7.44
N ASP A 810 10.07 21.80 7.16
CA ASP A 810 11.10 22.62 7.81
C ASP A 810 11.24 24.02 7.17
N PHE A 811 10.14 24.62 6.72
CA PHE A 811 10.17 25.97 6.13
C PHE A 811 10.39 27.02 7.24
N PRO A 812 11.48 27.81 7.22
CA PRO A 812 11.81 28.72 8.32
C PRO A 812 10.76 29.81 8.54
N ASP A 813 10.50 30.17 9.79
CA ASP A 813 9.60 31.28 10.12
C ASP A 813 10.18 32.63 9.69
N ASP A 814 11.48 32.86 9.93
CA ASP A 814 12.21 34.05 9.51
C ASP A 814 12.99 33.79 8.20
N LEU A 815 12.66 34.58 7.19
CA LEU A 815 13.23 34.54 5.85
C LEU A 815 14.06 35.79 5.54
N SER A 816 14.08 36.78 6.43
CA SER A 816 14.66 38.12 6.17
C SER A 816 16.15 38.10 5.80
N GLY A 817 16.87 37.05 6.19
CA GLY A 817 18.27 36.84 5.84
C GLY A 817 18.53 36.36 4.40
N TYR A 818 17.51 35.97 3.65
CA TYR A 818 17.64 35.44 2.29
C TYR A 818 17.33 36.50 1.22
N GLN A 819 18.12 36.52 0.14
CA GLN A 819 17.88 37.38 -1.02
C GLN A 819 16.88 36.75 -2.01
N LEU A 820 16.73 35.42 -1.97
CA LEU A 820 15.79 34.68 -2.80
C LEU A 820 15.39 33.36 -2.15
N VAL A 821 14.11 33.02 -2.23
CA VAL A 821 13.59 31.67 -1.96
C VAL A 821 13.26 30.97 -3.28
N VAL A 822 13.78 29.77 -3.47
CA VAL A 822 13.53 28.94 -4.65
C VAL A 822 12.79 27.68 -4.22
N GLN A 823 11.49 27.62 -4.47
CA GLN A 823 10.64 26.50 -4.04
C GLN A 823 10.43 25.46 -5.16
N CYS A 824 10.28 24.20 -4.78
CA CYS A 824 9.93 23.15 -5.73
C CYS A 824 8.48 23.30 -6.26
N GLY A 825 8.07 22.45 -7.20
CA GLY A 825 6.71 22.47 -7.78
C GLY A 825 5.58 21.99 -6.85
N GLY A 826 5.89 21.56 -5.62
CA GLY A 826 4.88 21.21 -4.63
C GLY A 826 4.06 19.96 -4.93
N CYS A 827 4.62 18.96 -5.63
CA CYS A 827 3.87 17.76 -6.07
C CYS A 827 3.22 16.98 -4.92
N MET A 828 3.80 17.02 -3.72
CA MET A 828 3.36 16.28 -2.54
C MET A 828 2.49 17.11 -1.58
N VAL A 829 2.29 18.41 -1.86
CA VAL A 829 1.57 19.34 -0.97
C VAL A 829 0.41 20.05 -1.68
N THR A 830 -0.49 20.65 -0.91
CA THR A 830 -1.67 21.35 -1.42
C THR A 830 -1.30 22.69 -2.07
N ARG A 831 -2.24 23.25 -2.84
CA ARG A 831 -2.12 24.62 -3.34
C ARG A 831 -2.04 25.61 -2.17
N GLN A 832 -2.83 25.39 -1.11
CA GLN A 832 -2.81 26.26 0.07
C GLN A 832 -1.48 26.25 0.80
N ASP A 833 -0.83 25.09 0.94
CA ASP A 833 0.52 25.03 1.54
C ASP A 833 1.53 25.85 0.73
N MET A 834 1.51 25.70 -0.59
CA MET A 834 2.39 26.47 -1.48
C MET A 834 2.12 27.97 -1.45
N LEU A 835 0.84 28.38 -1.38
CA LEU A 835 0.46 29.78 -1.25
C LEU A 835 0.81 30.35 0.13
N ALA A 836 0.72 29.55 1.20
CA ALA A 836 1.09 29.96 2.54
C ALA A 836 2.58 30.33 2.62
N ARG A 837 3.47 29.49 2.06
CA ARG A 837 4.91 29.77 1.95
C ARG A 837 5.17 31.07 1.15
N GLN A 838 4.48 31.26 0.04
CA GLN A 838 4.58 32.47 -0.79
C GLN A 838 4.11 33.74 -0.09
N ARG A 839 2.99 33.67 0.65
CA ARG A 839 2.48 34.79 1.47
C ARG A 839 3.42 35.13 2.61
N GLN A 840 4.04 34.13 3.23
CA GLN A 840 5.03 34.35 4.28
C GLN A 840 6.26 35.10 3.75
N ALA A 841 6.82 34.65 2.61
CA ALA A 841 7.91 35.35 1.93
C ALA A 841 7.52 36.79 1.56
N ALA A 842 6.33 36.98 0.99
CA ALA A 842 5.82 38.31 0.65
C ALA A 842 5.70 39.24 1.85
N ARG A 843 5.19 38.76 2.99
CA ARG A 843 5.06 39.56 4.23
C ARG A 843 6.41 40.04 4.75
N GLN A 844 7.48 39.31 4.47
CA GLN A 844 8.84 39.64 4.88
C GLN A 844 9.63 40.36 3.77
N GLY A 845 8.99 40.67 2.64
CA GLY A 845 9.64 41.33 1.51
C GLY A 845 10.67 40.47 0.77
N VAL A 846 10.67 39.15 0.99
CA VAL A 846 11.64 38.22 0.39
C VAL A 846 11.11 37.71 -0.95
N PRO A 847 11.84 37.88 -2.06
CA PRO A 847 11.43 37.35 -3.35
C PRO A 847 11.36 35.82 -3.34
N VAL A 848 10.32 35.27 -3.97
CA VAL A 848 10.12 33.82 -4.10
C VAL A 848 9.92 33.45 -5.56
N THR A 849 10.57 32.39 -6.02
CA THR A 849 10.37 31.81 -7.35
C THR A 849 10.34 30.29 -7.27
N ASN A 850 10.12 29.59 -8.39
CA ASN A 850 10.14 28.14 -8.43
C ASN A 850 11.30 27.56 -9.24
N TYR A 851 11.49 26.25 -9.15
CA TYR A 851 12.55 25.52 -9.87
C TYR A 851 12.50 25.78 -11.38
N GLY A 852 11.32 25.70 -11.99
CA GLY A 852 11.16 25.84 -13.43
C GLY A 852 11.56 27.23 -13.93
N MET A 853 11.11 28.28 -13.25
CA MET A 853 11.46 29.66 -13.60
C MET A 853 12.92 29.95 -13.28
N ALA A 854 13.45 29.49 -12.14
CA ALA A 854 14.86 29.68 -11.79
C ALA A 854 15.82 29.05 -12.83
N ILE A 855 15.56 27.80 -13.22
CA ILE A 855 16.34 27.12 -14.27
C ILE A 855 16.23 27.88 -15.60
N SER A 856 15.01 28.29 -15.98
CA SER A 856 14.79 29.00 -17.25
C SER A 856 15.46 30.37 -17.28
N VAL A 857 15.56 31.08 -16.14
CA VAL A 857 16.33 32.33 -16.02
C VAL A 857 17.82 32.04 -16.16
N ALA A 858 18.35 31.09 -15.39
CA ALA A 858 19.77 30.75 -15.41
C ALA A 858 20.26 30.23 -16.77
N GLN A 859 19.38 29.61 -17.56
CA GLN A 859 19.68 29.13 -18.92
C GLN A 859 19.32 30.15 -20.03
N GLY A 860 18.77 31.32 -19.68
CA GLY A 860 18.47 32.39 -20.64
C GLY A 860 17.23 32.15 -21.52
N VAL A 861 16.30 31.28 -21.11
CA VAL A 861 15.12 30.89 -21.92
C VAL A 861 13.77 31.27 -21.30
N ILE A 862 13.77 31.94 -20.14
CA ILE A 862 12.57 32.29 -19.38
C ILE A 862 11.51 33.04 -20.20
N GLU A 863 11.89 34.03 -21.02
CA GLU A 863 10.93 34.80 -21.81
C GLU A 863 10.17 33.91 -22.79
N ARG A 864 10.86 32.94 -23.39
CA ARG A 864 10.24 31.96 -24.29
C ARG A 864 9.25 31.07 -23.53
N THR A 865 9.66 30.57 -22.36
CA THR A 865 8.85 29.64 -21.56
C THR A 865 7.65 30.30 -20.85
N LEU A 866 7.68 31.62 -20.64
CA LEU A 866 6.60 32.42 -20.07
C LEU A 866 5.75 33.14 -21.13
N ALA A 867 6.06 33.03 -22.43
CA ALA A 867 5.30 33.69 -23.48
C ALA A 867 3.81 33.27 -23.50
N CYS A 868 3.51 32.04 -23.07
CA CYS A 868 2.14 31.55 -22.91
C CYS A 868 1.36 32.25 -21.78
N PHE A 869 2.03 33.03 -20.93
CA PHE A 869 1.48 33.63 -19.71
C PHE A 869 1.82 35.14 -19.64
N PRO A 870 1.13 36.00 -20.41
CA PRO A 870 1.51 37.41 -20.58
C PRO A 870 1.67 38.19 -19.26
N ALA A 871 0.77 37.96 -18.29
CA ALA A 871 0.84 38.62 -16.98
C ALA A 871 2.10 38.24 -16.20
N ALA A 872 2.47 36.95 -16.21
CA ALA A 872 3.69 36.47 -15.55
C ALA A 872 4.95 36.98 -16.26
N LEU A 873 4.95 36.97 -17.59
CA LEU A 873 6.06 37.50 -18.39
C LEU A 873 6.30 39.00 -18.12
N GLU A 874 5.23 39.79 -18.09
CA GLU A 874 5.35 41.22 -17.80
C GLU A 874 5.85 41.46 -16.38
N ALA A 875 5.35 40.70 -15.40
CA ALA A 875 5.79 40.81 -14.01
C ALA A 875 7.27 40.43 -13.83
N TYR A 876 7.74 39.38 -14.53
CA TYR A 876 9.17 39.05 -14.63
C TYR A 876 9.99 40.21 -15.20
N ARG A 877 9.55 40.79 -16.32
CA ARG A 877 10.25 41.91 -16.97
C ARG A 877 10.29 43.15 -16.09
N GLN A 878 9.21 43.47 -15.38
CA GLN A 878 9.15 44.63 -14.47
C GLN A 878 10.11 44.46 -13.29
N ALA A 879 10.11 43.28 -12.65
CA ALA A 879 11.06 42.98 -11.58
C ALA A 879 12.51 43.04 -12.09
N GLY A 880 12.78 42.55 -13.30
CA GLY A 880 14.10 42.67 -13.92
C GLY A 880 14.49 44.09 -14.35
N ARG A 881 13.53 45.01 -14.52
CA ARG A 881 13.70 46.40 -14.99
C ARG A 881 13.69 47.46 -13.90
N GLN A 882 13.42 47.12 -12.64
CA GLN A 882 13.64 48.04 -11.52
C GLN A 882 15.15 48.23 -11.34
N HIS A 883 15.75 48.95 -12.29
CA HIS A 883 16.93 49.79 -12.38
C HIS A 883 16.77 50.50 -13.74
#